data_AF-A0A9Q1JCL6-F1
#
_entry.id   AF-A0A9Q1JCL6-F1
#
_cell.length_a   1.000
_cell.length_b   1.000
_cell.length_c   1.000
_cell.angle_alpha   90.00
_cell.angle_beta   90.00
_cell.angle_gamma   90.00
#
_symmetry.space_group_name_H-M   'P 1'
#
loop_
_entity.id
_entity.type
_entity.pdbx_description
1 polymer ?
#
loop_
_entity_poly.entity_id
_entity_poly.type
_entity_poly.pdbx_seq_one_letter_code
_entity_poly.pdbx_strand_id
1 'polypeptide(L)'
;MNGVPVGPTERRNKRIPSLPPPHRARLSTTTSVFTYPRISLVSFLPESKKPLQWRASERDSEEGSGERDANCLQFLCSASRAGCTVALSRQSGKLDWISVYLLLIGTGNEQQLMSAMAGLDLQTWIPPRQRYCCLMSPGLPSAASWRYSGPIMGGCLSKPKPVEVKVELSLLEKEKEPDVMSPNGKVSPFSDCRPNGALGHCSDEGTSAMLRPYHKPRDYVEASVCHVKDLENGQMREVDLGTGKALLIKDRGEFCAIGHKCPHYGAPLVKGVLSKGHVRCPWHGACFNIATGDIEDFPGLDSLPTFQVRVEKDKVIIRANKQALQSQKRTKSMSRCSAVINSSTGFSHVLIIGAGPAGLVCGETLRQEGFTDRIVMCTMDRHLPYDRPKLSKSLESTAEQLRLRSEEFFQTHNIELLTEKEVVSVDVRTKTVMFQDGLKMEYRKLLIATGSTPKPLNYKGKDVENVFYLRTPEDANSIARLANNKNAVIVGTSFVGMEVAAALTDKAHSVSVIGTEVIPFRKYLGEKVGKTIMKMFETNRVKFYMQNEVSEMRGHHGQLKEVVLKSGKVLRADVCVIGTGAGPATSFLRQSGIHMDSKGFIPVSKTMQTNAEGVFAGGDVVTFPLLARSSKKVNISHWQMAHVHGRVAALNMMGTTTEIKTVPYFWTAMFGKSIRYAGYGEGFDDVIIQGDLDELKFVAFYTKSEEVVAVASMNYDPIVSRVAEVFGSGKTIRKRDVETGDMSWLIEKGTQ
;
A
#
# COMPACT_ATOMS: atom_id res chain seq x y z
N MET A 1 68.77 9.31 22.56
CA MET A 1 69.68 8.20 22.20
C MET A 1 69.35 7.82 20.77
N ASN A 2 70.06 8.43 19.81
CA ASN A 2 71.15 7.83 19.01
C ASN A 2 70.55 6.90 17.94
N GLY A 3 70.68 7.06 16.62
CA GLY A 3 71.54 7.83 15.71
C GLY A 3 71.75 6.93 14.47
N VAL A 4 71.31 7.30 13.24
CA VAL A 4 72.13 7.80 12.08
C VAL A 4 72.90 6.65 11.35
N PRO A 5 73.34 6.66 10.03
CA PRO A 5 73.28 7.64 8.90
C PRO A 5 72.86 7.08 7.47
N VAL A 6 72.35 7.91 6.50
CA VAL A 6 72.97 8.63 5.31
C VAL A 6 73.33 7.70 4.12
N GLY A 7 73.10 7.91 2.81
CA GLY A 7 72.74 8.96 1.81
C GLY A 7 73.25 8.46 0.41
N PRO A 8 73.31 9.19 -0.73
CA PRO A 8 72.80 10.51 -1.12
C PRO A 8 72.08 10.58 -2.52
N THR A 9 71.83 11.83 -2.93
CA THR A 9 71.06 12.46 -4.02
C THR A 9 71.64 12.44 -5.46
N GLU A 10 70.79 12.62 -6.49
CA GLU A 10 71.09 13.52 -7.63
C GLU A 10 69.84 13.99 -8.42
N ARG A 11 69.85 15.28 -8.84
CA ARG A 11 68.85 15.98 -9.67
C ARG A 11 69.26 15.95 -11.15
N ARG A 12 68.29 15.94 -12.09
CA ARG A 12 68.45 16.63 -13.40
C ARG A 12 67.10 16.98 -14.09
N ASN A 13 67.08 18.22 -14.62
CA ASN A 13 66.04 18.93 -15.37
C ASN A 13 65.52 18.21 -16.63
N LYS A 14 64.26 18.47 -17.02
CA LYS A 14 63.91 19.13 -18.32
C LYS A 14 62.41 19.47 -18.44
N ARG A 15 62.17 20.54 -19.21
CA ARG A 15 60.96 21.34 -19.44
C ARG A 15 59.84 20.59 -20.19
N ILE A 16 58.58 20.96 -19.93
CA ILE A 16 57.42 20.75 -20.83
C ILE A 16 56.56 22.04 -20.84
N PRO A 17 55.96 22.45 -21.98
CA PRO A 17 55.54 23.82 -22.27
C PRO A 17 54.10 24.16 -21.85
N SER A 18 53.89 25.46 -21.62
CA SER A 18 52.62 26.16 -21.41
C SER A 18 51.88 26.46 -22.73
N LEU A 19 50.54 26.28 -22.77
CA LEU A 19 49.55 26.85 -23.72
C LEU A 19 48.12 26.56 -23.17
N PRO A 20 47.04 27.27 -23.57
CA PRO A 20 46.70 28.70 -23.39
C PRO A 20 45.35 28.88 -22.62
N PRO A 21 44.91 30.12 -22.29
CA PRO A 21 43.69 30.36 -21.49
C PRO A 21 42.38 30.23 -22.30
N PRO A 22 41.23 29.96 -21.65
CA PRO A 22 39.96 29.82 -22.36
C PRO A 22 39.39 31.17 -22.82
N HIS A 23 38.97 31.20 -24.08
CA HIS A 23 38.33 32.32 -24.75
C HIS A 23 37.00 32.73 -24.11
N ARG A 24 36.85 34.03 -23.87
CA ARG A 24 35.57 34.73 -23.70
C ARG A 24 34.78 34.64 -25.02
N ALA A 25 33.59 34.04 -24.97
CA ALA A 25 32.56 34.24 -26.01
C ALA A 25 31.55 35.28 -25.51
N ARG A 26 31.37 36.31 -26.33
CA ARG A 26 30.42 37.41 -26.13
C ARG A 26 28.99 36.93 -26.37
N LEU A 27 28.08 37.52 -25.61
CA LEU A 27 26.65 37.60 -25.87
C LEU A 27 26.38 38.14 -27.27
N SER A 28 25.56 37.42 -28.04
CA SER A 28 24.78 37.98 -29.14
C SER A 28 23.30 37.67 -28.89
N THR A 29 22.55 38.72 -28.61
CA THR A 29 21.09 38.77 -28.64
C THR A 29 20.59 38.49 -30.06
N THR A 30 19.71 37.49 -30.21
CA THR A 30 18.86 37.36 -31.40
C THR A 30 17.45 36.99 -30.96
N THR A 31 16.59 38.00 -30.96
CA THR A 31 15.15 37.88 -30.91
C THR A 31 14.68 37.16 -32.17
N SER A 32 14.01 36.03 -32.04
CA SER A 32 13.24 35.43 -33.14
C SER A 32 11.90 34.93 -32.61
N VAL A 33 10.87 35.63 -33.05
CA VAL A 33 9.45 35.30 -32.93
C VAL A 33 9.18 34.15 -33.88
N PHE A 34 8.60 33.05 -33.40
CA PHE A 34 8.00 32.03 -34.27
C PHE A 34 6.51 31.88 -33.94
N THR A 35 5.73 32.27 -34.93
CA THR A 35 4.29 32.13 -35.11
C THR A 35 3.95 30.68 -35.51
N TYR A 36 2.89 30.13 -34.93
CA TYR A 36 2.30 28.87 -35.37
C TYR A 36 1.39 29.10 -36.59
N PRO A 37 1.50 28.33 -37.69
CA PRO A 37 0.50 28.38 -38.75
C PRO A 37 -0.66 27.43 -38.42
N ARG A 38 -1.88 27.98 -38.42
CA ARG A 38 -3.11 27.25 -38.68
C ARG A 38 -3.12 26.83 -40.14
N ILE A 39 -3.29 25.53 -40.42
CA ILE A 39 -3.69 25.05 -41.74
C ILE A 39 -4.99 24.26 -41.56
N SER A 40 -6.03 24.82 -42.17
CA SER A 40 -7.33 24.22 -42.43
C SER A 40 -7.23 23.19 -43.53
N LEU A 41 -7.93 22.06 -43.39
CA LEU A 41 -8.20 21.15 -44.50
C LEU A 41 -9.70 20.93 -44.59
N VAL A 42 -10.27 21.48 -45.67
CA VAL A 42 -11.62 21.26 -46.17
C VAL A 42 -11.55 20.05 -47.12
N SER A 43 -12.45 19.07 -46.99
CA SER A 43 -13.20 18.52 -48.14
C SER A 43 -14.20 17.40 -47.80
N PHE A 44 -15.45 17.68 -48.17
CA PHE A 44 -16.46 16.83 -48.79
C PHE A 44 -16.99 15.55 -48.09
N LEU A 45 -18.15 15.74 -47.45
CA LEU A 45 -19.27 14.79 -47.50
C LEU A 45 -20.14 15.06 -48.76
N PRO A 46 -20.83 14.04 -49.28
CA PRO A 46 -22.20 14.21 -49.75
C PRO A 46 -23.19 13.39 -48.90
N GLU A 47 -24.05 14.16 -48.25
CA GLU A 47 -25.45 13.98 -47.85
C GLU A 47 -26.15 12.62 -47.97
N SER A 48 -26.80 12.19 -46.88
CA SER A 48 -28.26 12.34 -46.64
C SER A 48 -28.66 11.43 -45.44
N LYS A 49 -29.49 11.76 -44.43
CA LYS A 49 -30.55 12.76 -44.24
C LYS A 49 -30.67 13.16 -42.73
N LYS A 50 -30.78 14.48 -42.52
CA LYS A 50 -31.48 15.29 -41.49
C LYS A 50 -31.36 15.00 -39.97
N PRO A 51 -31.01 16.03 -39.16
CA PRO A 51 -31.13 16.03 -37.69
C PRO A 51 -32.50 16.58 -37.23
N LEU A 52 -33.01 16.04 -36.11
CA LEU A 52 -34.12 16.62 -35.35
C LEU A 52 -33.59 17.75 -34.45
N GLN A 53 -34.05 18.98 -34.71
CA GLN A 53 -33.93 20.12 -33.80
C GLN A 53 -34.90 19.97 -32.63
N TRP A 54 -34.47 20.35 -31.43
CA TRP A 54 -35.38 20.72 -30.33
C TRP A 54 -35.20 22.20 -29.99
N ARG A 55 -36.27 22.99 -30.15
CA ARG A 55 -36.43 24.35 -29.64
C ARG A 55 -36.82 24.27 -28.16
N ALA A 56 -36.13 25.01 -27.30
CA ALA A 56 -36.68 25.39 -25.99
C ALA A 56 -37.49 26.68 -26.18
N SER A 57 -38.73 26.73 -25.70
CA SER A 57 -39.48 27.97 -25.51
C SER A 57 -39.64 28.21 -24.01
N GLU A 58 -39.05 29.30 -23.52
CA GLU A 58 -39.36 29.88 -22.22
C GLU A 58 -40.76 30.51 -22.26
N ARG A 59 -41.57 30.21 -21.25
CA ARG A 59 -42.63 31.10 -20.78
C ARG A 59 -42.89 30.85 -19.29
N ASP A 60 -42.92 31.94 -18.56
CA ASP A 60 -42.99 32.08 -17.11
C ASP A 60 -44.22 31.45 -16.46
N SER A 61 -44.03 30.81 -15.30
CA SER A 61 -44.96 30.88 -14.17
C SER A 61 -44.29 30.33 -12.91
N GLU A 62 -44.61 30.97 -11.79
CA GLU A 62 -43.97 30.98 -10.48
C GLU A 62 -43.89 29.63 -9.73
N GLU A 63 -42.92 29.59 -8.81
CA GLU A 63 -42.79 28.74 -7.61
C GLU A 63 -42.70 27.19 -7.77
N GLY A 64 -41.49 26.68 -7.51
CA GLY A 64 -41.27 25.41 -6.78
C GLY A 64 -40.93 24.16 -7.61
N SER A 65 -39.65 23.76 -7.64
CA SER A 65 -39.12 22.39 -7.85
C SER A 65 -37.59 22.48 -8.04
N GLY A 66 -36.73 21.49 -7.83
CA GLY A 66 -36.89 20.06 -7.57
C GLY A 66 -35.60 19.37 -8.01
N GLU A 67 -34.89 18.72 -7.08
CA GLU A 67 -33.61 18.01 -7.28
C GLU A 67 -33.78 16.65 -8.00
N ARG A 68 -34.72 16.55 -8.97
CA ARG A 68 -35.11 15.27 -9.60
C ARG A 68 -34.84 15.13 -11.10
N ASP A 69 -34.46 16.20 -11.81
CA ASP A 69 -34.25 16.10 -13.27
C ASP A 69 -32.79 15.89 -13.73
N ALA A 70 -31.80 16.05 -12.84
CA ALA A 70 -30.38 15.87 -13.21
C ALA A 70 -29.98 14.40 -13.44
N ASN A 71 -30.54 13.46 -12.68
CA ASN A 71 -30.17 12.04 -12.74
C ASN A 71 -30.71 11.32 -13.99
N CYS A 72 -31.87 11.75 -14.49
CA CYS A 72 -32.50 11.15 -15.67
C CYS A 72 -31.74 11.54 -16.97
N LEU A 73 -31.28 12.79 -17.05
CA LEU A 73 -30.43 13.29 -18.13
C LEU A 73 -29.04 12.63 -18.12
N GLN A 74 -28.47 12.35 -16.95
CA GLN A 74 -27.17 11.69 -16.79
C GLN A 74 -27.24 10.20 -17.19
N PHE A 75 -28.37 9.53 -16.93
CA PHE A 75 -28.65 8.17 -17.36
C PHE A 75 -28.79 8.05 -18.89
N LEU A 76 -29.55 8.96 -19.53
CA LEU A 76 -29.75 8.98 -20.98
C LEU A 76 -28.47 9.32 -21.75
N CYS A 77 -27.64 10.24 -21.22
CA CYS A 77 -26.32 10.56 -21.77
C CYS A 77 -25.34 9.37 -21.70
N SER A 78 -25.41 8.57 -20.62
CA SER A 78 -24.51 7.44 -20.42
C SER A 78 -24.90 6.22 -21.27
N ALA A 79 -26.20 5.96 -21.44
CA ALA A 79 -26.71 4.89 -22.30
C ALA A 79 -26.41 5.14 -23.79
N SER A 80 -26.48 6.39 -24.24
CA SER A 80 -26.12 6.80 -25.60
C SER A 80 -24.63 6.62 -25.90
N ARG A 81 -23.74 6.95 -24.93
CA ARG A 81 -22.29 6.72 -25.05
C ARG A 81 -21.88 5.24 -25.09
N ALA A 82 -22.75 4.35 -24.61
CA ALA A 82 -22.55 2.90 -24.63
C ALA A 82 -23.22 2.19 -25.83
N GLY A 83 -23.74 2.94 -26.81
CA GLY A 83 -24.37 2.36 -28.01
C GLY A 83 -25.73 1.68 -27.77
N CYS A 84 -26.38 1.95 -26.63
CA CYS A 84 -27.67 1.34 -26.29
C CYS A 84 -28.84 2.14 -26.90
N THR A 85 -29.81 1.44 -27.51
CA THR A 85 -31.07 2.06 -27.96
C THR A 85 -32.09 2.01 -26.82
N VAL A 86 -32.57 3.17 -26.37
CA VAL A 86 -33.59 3.28 -25.32
C VAL A 86 -34.94 3.59 -25.95
N ALA A 87 -35.91 2.70 -25.80
CA ALA A 87 -37.29 2.94 -26.21
C ALA A 87 -38.15 3.27 -24.98
N LEU A 88 -38.81 4.42 -25.01
CA LEU A 88 -39.79 4.83 -24.00
C LEU A 88 -41.19 4.68 -24.57
N SER A 89 -42.03 3.86 -23.93
CA SER A 89 -43.45 3.73 -24.25
C SER A 89 -44.27 4.47 -23.21
N ARG A 90 -45.21 5.30 -23.66
CA ARG A 90 -46.16 6.03 -22.82
C ARG A 90 -47.55 5.38 -22.98
N GLN A 91 -48.04 4.69 -21.97
CA GLN A 91 -49.45 4.31 -21.89
C GLN A 91 -50.22 5.35 -21.09
N SER A 92 -51.38 5.75 -21.62
CA SER A 92 -52.19 6.86 -21.15
C SER A 92 -52.93 6.55 -19.85
N GLY A 93 -52.81 7.44 -18.87
CA GLY A 93 -53.81 7.64 -17.81
C GLY A 93 -53.36 7.24 -16.41
N LYS A 94 -53.03 8.29 -15.61
CA LYS A 94 -52.56 8.30 -14.21
C LYS A 94 -51.07 8.01 -14.01
N LEU A 95 -50.40 9.02 -13.44
CA LEU A 95 -49.00 9.07 -13.08
C LEU A 95 -48.72 8.06 -11.96
N ASP A 96 -48.29 6.86 -12.35
CA ASP A 96 -47.35 6.02 -11.63
C ASP A 96 -46.78 5.06 -12.69
N TRP A 97 -45.53 4.61 -12.53
CA TRP A 97 -44.79 3.69 -13.42
C TRP A 97 -44.02 4.30 -14.61
N ILE A 98 -42.70 4.25 -14.51
CA ILE A 98 -41.78 4.22 -15.66
C ILE A 98 -41.31 2.77 -15.80
N SER A 99 -41.62 2.11 -16.92
CA SER A 99 -41.05 0.82 -17.28
C SER A 99 -39.89 1.03 -18.25
N VAL A 100 -38.69 0.62 -17.86
CA VAL A 100 -37.49 0.69 -18.72
C VAL A 100 -37.25 -0.69 -19.33
N TYR A 101 -37.32 -0.79 -20.66
CA TYR A 101 -36.96 -2.00 -21.40
C TYR A 101 -35.54 -1.85 -21.95
N LEU A 102 -34.62 -2.72 -21.52
CA LEU A 102 -33.27 -2.84 -22.08
C LEU A 102 -33.27 -3.96 -23.13
N LEU A 103 -33.19 -3.60 -24.40
CA LEU A 103 -32.97 -4.55 -25.50
C LEU A 103 -31.48 -4.55 -25.85
N LEU A 104 -30.73 -5.56 -25.43
CA LEU A 104 -29.31 -5.73 -25.75
C LEU A 104 -29.17 -6.58 -27.02
N ILE A 105 -28.92 -5.94 -28.16
CA ILE A 105 -28.51 -6.60 -29.40
C ILE A 105 -27.01 -6.35 -29.54
N GLY A 106 -26.21 -7.42 -29.43
CA GLY A 106 -24.76 -7.31 -29.22
C GLY A 106 -23.91 -7.12 -30.48
N THR A 107 -22.79 -6.43 -30.30
CA THR A 107 -21.52 -6.68 -31.01
C THR A 107 -20.38 -6.63 -29.96
N GLY A 108 -19.80 -7.81 -29.71
CA GLY A 108 -18.69 -8.19 -28.80
C GLY A 108 -17.97 -7.14 -27.93
N ASN A 109 -17.98 -7.36 -26.60
CA ASN A 109 -16.82 -7.44 -25.68
C ASN A 109 -17.33 -7.59 -24.22
N GLU A 110 -17.11 -8.75 -23.56
CA GLU A 110 -17.54 -9.02 -22.16
C GLU A 110 -16.97 -8.01 -21.15
N GLN A 111 -15.81 -7.41 -21.45
CA GLN A 111 -15.11 -6.50 -20.54
C GLN A 111 -15.78 -5.12 -20.44
N GLN A 112 -16.46 -4.66 -21.49
CA GLN A 112 -17.25 -3.42 -21.44
C GLN A 112 -18.55 -3.60 -20.66
N LEU A 113 -19.15 -4.79 -20.71
CA LEU A 113 -20.37 -5.12 -19.97
C LEU A 113 -20.10 -5.15 -18.46
N MET A 114 -19.00 -5.78 -18.04
CA MET A 114 -18.58 -5.82 -16.64
C MET A 114 -18.14 -4.44 -16.12
N SER A 115 -17.55 -3.60 -16.97
CA SER A 115 -17.15 -2.24 -16.61
C SER A 115 -18.36 -1.29 -16.48
N ALA A 116 -19.41 -1.48 -17.28
CA ALA A 116 -20.67 -0.74 -17.15
C ALA A 116 -21.45 -1.15 -15.89
N MET A 117 -21.43 -2.44 -15.52
CA MET A 117 -22.04 -2.94 -14.29
C MET A 117 -21.27 -2.55 -13.02
N ALA A 118 -19.94 -2.42 -13.10
CA ALA A 118 -19.10 -1.96 -11.98
C ALA A 118 -19.30 -0.47 -11.65
N GLY A 119 -19.74 0.35 -12.62
CA GLY A 119 -20.02 1.77 -12.42
C GLY A 119 -21.37 2.10 -11.75
N LEU A 120 -22.23 1.10 -11.50
CA LEU A 120 -23.62 1.30 -11.06
C LEU A 120 -23.95 0.71 -9.67
N ASP A 121 -22.96 0.23 -8.91
CA ASP A 121 -23.06 -0.25 -7.52
C ASP A 121 -24.37 -0.99 -7.14
N LEU A 122 -24.75 -1.99 -7.94
CA LEU A 122 -25.90 -2.87 -7.70
C LEU A 122 -25.53 -4.23 -7.07
N GLN A 123 -24.31 -4.38 -6.53
CA GLN A 123 -23.87 -5.66 -5.94
C GLN A 123 -24.43 -5.95 -4.53
N THR A 124 -25.28 -5.09 -3.96
CA THR A 124 -25.76 -5.23 -2.58
C THR A 124 -27.13 -5.91 -2.42
N TRP A 125 -27.78 -6.40 -3.47
CA TRP A 125 -29.18 -6.86 -3.39
C TRP A 125 -29.48 -8.30 -3.85
N ILE A 126 -28.49 -9.22 -3.92
CA ILE A 126 -28.76 -10.64 -4.23
C ILE A 126 -27.98 -11.60 -3.30
N PRO A 127 -28.65 -12.49 -2.52
CA PRO A 127 -27.99 -13.47 -1.67
C PRO A 127 -27.26 -14.59 -2.45
N PRO A 128 -26.30 -15.31 -1.83
CA PRO A 128 -25.30 -16.13 -2.53
C PRO A 128 -25.79 -17.43 -3.18
N ARG A 129 -27.09 -17.76 -3.16
CA ARG A 129 -27.60 -19.10 -3.55
C ARG A 129 -28.18 -19.23 -4.97
N GLN A 130 -28.03 -18.22 -5.83
CA GLN A 130 -28.49 -18.30 -7.23
C GLN A 130 -27.43 -17.79 -8.22
N ARG A 131 -26.24 -18.39 -8.22
CA ARG A 131 -25.25 -18.17 -9.29
C ARG A 131 -25.00 -19.48 -10.04
N TYR A 132 -25.83 -19.78 -11.04
CA TYR A 132 -25.49 -20.77 -12.08
C TYR A 132 -25.98 -20.31 -13.47
N CYS A 133 -25.00 -20.28 -14.39
CA CYS A 133 -25.00 -20.33 -15.87
C CYS A 133 -26.10 -19.67 -16.72
N CYS A 134 -25.68 -18.85 -17.70
CA CYS A 134 -25.63 -19.21 -19.13
C CYS A 134 -25.14 -18.03 -19.98
N LEU A 135 -24.18 -18.24 -20.90
CA LEU A 135 -24.08 -17.55 -22.21
C LEU A 135 -23.06 -18.28 -23.10
N MET A 136 -23.53 -18.76 -24.26
CA MET A 136 -22.76 -19.41 -25.33
C MET A 136 -22.44 -18.39 -26.44
N SER A 137 -21.27 -18.52 -27.09
CA SER A 137 -20.85 -17.70 -28.23
C SER A 137 -21.21 -18.33 -29.59
N PRO A 138 -21.45 -17.52 -30.66
CA PRO A 138 -21.83 -18.02 -31.98
C PRO A 138 -20.65 -18.22 -32.94
N GLY A 139 -20.60 -19.42 -33.54
CA GLY A 139 -20.33 -19.75 -34.96
C GLY A 139 -19.08 -19.25 -35.71
N LEU A 140 -18.29 -20.20 -36.25
CA LEU A 140 -18.00 -20.40 -37.70
C LEU A 140 -17.23 -21.73 -37.94
N PRO A 141 -17.19 -22.29 -39.17
CA PRO A 141 -17.22 -23.73 -39.43
C PRO A 141 -15.90 -24.34 -39.96
N SER A 142 -15.70 -25.63 -39.74
CA SER A 142 -15.25 -26.64 -40.74
C SER A 142 -14.84 -27.95 -40.07
N ALA A 143 -14.90 -29.03 -40.85
CA ALA A 143 -14.99 -30.43 -40.47
C ALA A 143 -13.75 -31.06 -39.80
N ALA A 144 -13.98 -32.03 -38.89
CA ALA A 144 -13.71 -33.47 -39.08
C ALA A 144 -13.57 -34.22 -37.73
N SER A 145 -14.16 -35.43 -37.68
CA SER A 145 -14.04 -36.59 -36.76
C SER A 145 -13.01 -36.55 -35.62
N TRP A 146 -13.30 -37.07 -34.41
CA TRP A 146 -13.26 -38.51 -34.10
C TRP A 146 -14.14 -38.93 -32.89
N ARG A 147 -14.57 -40.20 -32.94
CA ARG A 147 -15.49 -40.93 -32.05
C ARG A 147 -14.83 -41.44 -30.76
N TYR A 148 -15.61 -41.58 -29.66
CA TYR A 148 -15.71 -42.73 -28.72
C TYR A 148 -16.58 -42.34 -27.49
N SER A 149 -17.19 -43.23 -26.70
CA SER A 149 -18.37 -44.10 -26.94
C SER A 149 -18.98 -44.50 -25.58
N GLY A 150 -20.19 -44.00 -25.26
CA GLY A 150 -21.25 -44.55 -24.35
C GLY A 150 -20.98 -44.79 -22.84
N PRO A 151 -22.02 -45.06 -22.00
CA PRO A 151 -23.46 -45.05 -22.26
C PRO A 151 -24.29 -44.06 -21.41
N ILE A 152 -25.57 -43.94 -21.82
CA ILE A 152 -26.60 -42.97 -21.47
C ILE A 152 -27.60 -43.57 -20.46
N MET A 153 -28.05 -42.76 -19.49
CA MET A 153 -29.44 -42.73 -18.98
C MET A 153 -29.80 -41.23 -18.88
N GLY A 154 -30.87 -40.64 -19.43
CA GLY A 154 -32.22 -41.11 -19.73
C GLY A 154 -33.20 -40.24 -18.91
N GLY A 155 -33.65 -39.08 -19.44
CA GLY A 155 -34.65 -38.23 -18.76
C GLY A 155 -34.98 -36.92 -19.51
N CYS A 156 -36.27 -36.67 -19.73
CA CYS A 156 -36.89 -35.71 -20.65
C CYS A 156 -36.56 -34.21 -20.47
N LEU A 157 -36.41 -33.50 -21.61
CA LEU A 157 -36.42 -32.03 -21.69
C LEU A 157 -37.85 -31.50 -21.87
N SER A 158 -38.41 -30.88 -20.82
CA SER A 158 -39.59 -30.01 -20.91
C SER A 158 -39.13 -28.54 -20.97
N LYS A 159 -39.71 -27.75 -21.88
CA LYS A 159 -39.46 -26.32 -22.09
C LYS A 159 -39.56 -25.52 -20.77
N PRO A 160 -38.66 -24.55 -20.48
CA PRO A 160 -38.77 -23.73 -19.28
C PRO A 160 -39.93 -22.72 -19.39
N LYS A 161 -40.76 -22.66 -18.35
CA LYS A 161 -41.76 -21.59 -18.14
C LYS A 161 -41.07 -20.30 -17.68
N PRO A 162 -41.52 -19.12 -18.11
CA PRO A 162 -41.02 -17.86 -17.56
C PRO A 162 -41.38 -17.74 -16.07
N VAL A 163 -40.41 -17.29 -15.26
CA VAL A 163 -40.58 -16.98 -13.84
C VAL A 163 -40.82 -15.48 -13.72
N GLU A 164 -42.00 -15.09 -13.24
CA GLU A 164 -42.31 -13.72 -12.84
C GLU A 164 -41.74 -13.46 -11.43
N VAL A 165 -40.94 -12.41 -11.28
CA VAL A 165 -40.44 -11.95 -9.97
C VAL A 165 -41.14 -10.65 -9.62
N LYS A 166 -42.00 -10.69 -8.59
CA LYS A 166 -42.70 -9.53 -8.03
C LYS A 166 -41.89 -8.98 -6.86
N VAL A 167 -41.54 -7.69 -6.89
CA VAL A 167 -40.87 -7.00 -5.79
C VAL A 167 -41.83 -5.93 -5.25
N GLU A 168 -42.25 -6.07 -4.01
CA GLU A 168 -43.07 -5.06 -3.31
C GLU A 168 -42.20 -4.12 -2.49
N LEU A 169 -42.42 -2.82 -2.65
CA LEU A 169 -41.83 -1.75 -1.86
C LEU A 169 -42.94 -1.06 -1.07
N SER A 170 -42.92 -1.17 0.25
CA SER A 170 -43.82 -0.47 1.16
C SER A 170 -43.18 0.84 1.64
N LEU A 171 -43.85 1.98 1.39
CA LEU A 171 -43.48 3.28 1.95
C LEU A 171 -44.21 3.49 3.28
N LEU A 172 -43.47 3.88 4.32
CA LEU A 172 -44.03 4.32 5.61
C LEU A 172 -44.61 5.73 5.47
N GLU A 173 -45.89 5.88 5.79
CA GLU A 173 -46.59 7.15 5.84
C GLU A 173 -46.11 8.04 7.01
N LYS A 174 -46.22 9.35 6.77
CA LYS A 174 -45.77 10.45 7.63
C LYS A 174 -46.90 10.78 8.62
N GLU A 175 -46.73 10.49 9.91
CA GLU A 175 -47.71 10.92 10.92
C GLU A 175 -47.57 12.42 11.25
N LYS A 176 -48.74 13.05 11.44
CA LYS A 176 -48.98 14.47 11.74
C LYS A 176 -48.69 14.78 13.22
N GLU A 177 -48.15 15.98 13.47
CA GLU A 177 -48.15 16.62 14.80
C GLU A 177 -49.57 17.05 15.23
N PRO A 178 -49.85 17.07 16.55
CA PRO A 178 -50.87 17.96 17.10
C PRO A 178 -50.28 19.03 18.02
N ASP A 179 -50.70 20.27 17.81
CA ASP A 179 -50.58 21.45 18.69
C ASP A 179 -51.27 21.22 20.05
N VAL A 180 -50.60 21.56 21.17
CA VAL A 180 -51.27 22.04 22.41
C VAL A 180 -50.37 23.00 23.23
N MET A 181 -50.80 24.26 23.24
CA MET A 181 -50.85 25.28 24.30
C MET A 181 -49.88 25.29 25.52
N SER A 182 -49.36 26.50 25.77
CA SER A 182 -48.78 26.99 27.04
C SER A 182 -49.86 27.58 27.96
N PRO A 183 -49.66 27.61 29.31
CA PRO A 183 -49.61 28.94 29.96
C PRO A 183 -48.67 29.09 31.19
N ASN A 184 -48.01 30.26 31.25
CA ASN A 184 -47.66 31.14 32.39
C ASN A 184 -47.41 30.62 33.83
N GLY A 185 -46.33 31.13 34.45
CA GLY A 185 -46.22 31.21 35.93
C GLY A 185 -44.89 31.71 36.56
N LYS A 186 -44.69 33.04 36.59
CA LYS A 186 -44.11 33.90 37.67
C LYS A 186 -42.72 33.66 38.33
N VAL A 187 -41.83 34.65 38.09
CA VAL A 187 -40.88 35.44 38.93
C VAL A 187 -40.91 35.20 40.47
N SER A 188 -39.81 35.12 41.26
CA SER A 188 -38.93 36.21 41.82
C SER A 188 -37.82 35.65 42.80
N PRO A 189 -36.98 36.44 43.52
CA PRO A 189 -35.51 36.59 43.30
C PRO A 189 -34.65 36.43 44.61
N PHE A 190 -33.51 37.15 44.73
CA PHE A 190 -32.51 37.30 45.84
C PHE A 190 -31.17 36.59 45.59
N SER A 191 -29.98 37.16 45.80
CA SER A 191 -29.50 38.53 46.11
C SER A 191 -27.96 38.54 46.07
N ASP A 192 -27.42 39.74 45.88
CA ASP A 192 -26.01 40.14 45.78
C ASP A 192 -25.09 39.74 46.93
N CYS A 193 -23.78 39.63 46.62
CA CYS A 193 -22.68 40.14 47.45
C CYS A 193 -21.42 40.41 46.60
N ARG A 194 -21.06 41.70 46.51
CA ARG A 194 -19.72 42.30 46.28
C ARG A 194 -19.52 43.31 47.45
N PRO A 195 -18.31 43.80 47.83
CA PRO A 195 -17.29 44.35 46.91
C PRO A 195 -15.80 44.38 47.38
N ASN A 196 -14.99 45.07 46.54
CA ASN A 196 -13.63 45.66 46.73
C ASN A 196 -12.42 44.75 46.45
N GLY A 197 -11.37 45.13 45.69
CA GLY A 197 -11.04 46.37 44.97
C GLY A 197 -9.56 46.39 44.56
N ALA A 198 -9.26 47.04 43.42
CA ALA A 198 -7.97 47.62 42.98
C ALA A 198 -6.85 46.76 42.33
N LEU A 199 -6.80 46.88 40.98
CA LEU A 199 -5.69 47.30 40.10
C LEU A 199 -4.42 46.43 39.92
N GLY A 200 -4.34 45.84 38.72
CA GLY A 200 -3.29 46.21 37.77
C GLY A 200 -2.39 45.09 37.26
N HIS A 201 -2.77 44.41 36.17
CA HIS A 201 -1.86 43.94 35.11
C HIS A 201 -2.69 43.43 33.92
N CYS A 202 -2.49 44.02 32.73
CA CYS A 202 -3.07 43.52 31.48
C CYS A 202 -2.37 42.21 31.07
N SER A 203 -3.11 41.11 31.10
CA SER A 203 -2.80 39.88 30.38
C SER A 203 -3.92 39.60 29.40
N ASP A 204 -3.60 39.65 28.11
CA ASP A 204 -4.48 39.34 27.00
C ASP A 204 -4.61 37.81 26.89
N GLU A 205 -5.48 37.21 27.72
CA GLU A 205 -5.91 35.82 27.55
C GLU A 205 -7.09 35.76 26.58
N GLY A 206 -6.79 35.61 25.30
CA GLY A 206 -7.73 35.09 24.32
C GLY A 206 -7.95 33.60 24.57
N THR A 207 -8.96 33.25 25.36
CA THR A 207 -9.43 31.88 25.52
C THR A 207 -9.90 31.35 24.16
N SER A 208 -9.06 30.54 23.50
CA SER A 208 -9.45 29.79 22.32
C SER A 208 -10.47 28.73 22.76
N ALA A 209 -11.75 29.05 22.59
CA ALA A 209 -12.84 28.12 22.77
C ALA A 209 -12.61 26.91 21.86
N MET A 210 -12.24 25.78 22.44
CA MET A 210 -12.27 24.48 21.77
C MET A 210 -13.66 24.27 21.19
N LEU A 211 -13.79 24.36 19.86
CA LEU A 211 -14.95 23.91 19.12
C LEU A 211 -15.11 22.40 19.37
N ARG A 212 -15.95 22.04 20.34
CA ARG A 212 -16.53 20.69 20.40
C ARG A 212 -17.35 20.53 19.12
N PRO A 213 -17.11 19.53 18.27
CA PRO A 213 -17.95 19.30 17.11
C PRO A 213 -19.38 19.05 17.59
N TYR A 214 -20.32 19.85 17.12
CA TYR A 214 -21.75 19.60 17.26
C TYR A 214 -22.08 18.29 16.51
N HIS A 215 -22.06 17.16 17.21
CA HIS A 215 -22.44 15.87 16.64
C HIS A 215 -23.95 15.69 16.69
N LYS A 216 -24.60 15.50 15.54
CA LYS A 216 -26.04 15.21 15.49
C LYS A 216 -26.28 13.77 15.96
N PRO A 217 -27.32 13.48 16.77
CA PRO A 217 -27.65 12.12 17.23
C PRO A 217 -27.79 11.07 16.10
N ARG A 218 -28.05 11.52 14.86
CA ARG A 218 -28.23 10.68 13.66
C ARG A 218 -26.95 9.99 13.17
N ASP A 219 -25.77 10.41 13.64
CA ASP A 219 -24.47 9.91 13.17
C ASP A 219 -23.98 8.65 13.90
N TYR A 220 -24.66 8.28 14.98
CA TYR A 220 -24.31 7.12 15.80
C TYR A 220 -25.33 5.99 15.62
N VAL A 221 -24.87 4.77 15.81
CA VAL A 221 -25.70 3.58 15.95
C VAL A 221 -25.40 2.95 17.31
N GLU A 222 -26.43 2.38 17.91
CA GLU A 222 -26.32 1.69 19.18
C GLU A 222 -27.05 0.36 19.09
N ALA A 223 -26.38 -0.72 19.51
CA ALA A 223 -26.97 -2.05 19.49
C ALA A 223 -26.47 -2.90 20.66
N SER A 224 -27.39 -3.70 21.20
CA SER A 224 -27.05 -4.82 22.10
C SER A 224 -26.50 -5.96 21.25
N VAL A 225 -25.24 -6.34 21.46
CA VAL A 225 -24.53 -7.28 20.57
C VAL A 225 -24.40 -8.70 21.11
N CYS A 226 -24.38 -8.89 22.43
CA CYS A 226 -24.39 -10.20 23.08
C CYS A 226 -24.65 -10.08 24.59
N HIS A 227 -24.80 -11.21 25.28
CA HIS A 227 -24.72 -11.28 26.74
C HIS A 227 -23.26 -11.34 27.22
N VAL A 228 -22.99 -10.97 28.48
CA VAL A 228 -21.63 -10.99 29.06
C VAL A 228 -21.01 -12.38 29.06
N LYS A 229 -21.85 -13.41 29.28
CA LYS A 229 -21.47 -14.82 29.27
C LYS A 229 -21.14 -15.38 27.88
N ASP A 230 -21.56 -14.69 26.82
CA ASP A 230 -21.40 -15.21 25.46
C ASP A 230 -19.95 -15.07 24.97
N LEU A 231 -19.14 -14.22 25.61
CA LEU A 231 -17.74 -14.00 25.26
C LEU A 231 -16.86 -14.24 26.49
N GLU A 232 -15.94 -15.20 26.37
CA GLU A 232 -14.97 -15.49 27.44
C GLU A 232 -13.79 -14.52 27.39
N ASN A 233 -13.05 -14.42 28.49
CA ASN A 233 -11.84 -13.62 28.53
C ASN A 233 -10.79 -14.13 27.51
N GLY A 234 -10.11 -13.23 26.82
CA GLY A 234 -9.16 -13.56 25.76
C GLY A 234 -9.81 -13.91 24.40
N GLN A 235 -11.12 -13.69 24.25
CA GLN A 235 -11.83 -13.93 23.00
C GLN A 235 -12.14 -12.62 22.25
N MET A 236 -12.26 -12.76 20.94
CA MET A 236 -12.70 -11.72 20.02
C MET A 236 -13.90 -12.21 19.22
N ARG A 237 -14.84 -11.30 18.92
CA ARG A 237 -16.03 -11.58 18.10
C ARG A 237 -16.32 -10.42 17.17
N GLU A 238 -16.54 -10.72 15.90
CA GLU A 238 -17.09 -9.74 14.96
C GLU A 238 -18.60 -9.60 15.22
N VAL A 239 -19.07 -8.37 15.39
CA VAL A 239 -20.47 -8.05 15.69
C VAL A 239 -21.02 -7.07 14.67
N ASP A 240 -22.28 -7.27 14.28
CA ASP A 240 -23.00 -6.42 13.33
C ASP A 240 -23.83 -5.38 14.08
N LEU A 241 -23.71 -4.12 13.67
CA LEU A 241 -24.46 -2.98 14.22
C LEU A 241 -25.51 -2.47 13.21
N GLY A 242 -25.82 -3.23 12.16
CA GLY A 242 -26.79 -2.91 11.10
C GLY A 242 -26.23 -2.00 10.00
N THR A 243 -25.39 -1.03 10.34
CA THR A 243 -24.75 -0.12 9.37
C THR A 243 -23.29 -0.46 9.07
N GLY A 244 -22.76 -1.50 9.72
CA GLY A 244 -21.35 -1.88 9.67
C GLY A 244 -20.99 -2.78 10.83
N LYS A 245 -19.73 -3.21 10.88
CA LYS A 245 -19.26 -4.20 11.85
C LYS A 245 -18.16 -3.66 12.74
N ALA A 246 -18.08 -4.21 13.94
CA ALA A 246 -17.03 -3.95 14.93
C ALA A 246 -16.42 -5.26 15.42
N LEU A 247 -15.21 -5.19 15.96
CA LEU A 247 -14.59 -6.28 16.69
C LEU A 247 -14.78 -6.04 18.18
N LEU A 248 -15.65 -6.83 18.79
CA LEU A 248 -15.80 -6.90 20.24
C LEU A 248 -14.71 -7.80 20.82
N ILE A 249 -14.03 -7.32 21.85
CA ILE A 249 -12.95 -8.02 22.52
C ILE A 249 -13.25 -8.02 24.01
N LYS A 250 -13.00 -9.16 24.68
CA LYS A 250 -12.98 -9.23 26.14
C LYS A 250 -11.57 -9.55 26.59
N ASP A 251 -10.91 -8.60 27.24
CA ASP A 251 -9.55 -8.74 27.78
C ASP A 251 -9.52 -8.32 29.25
N ARG A 252 -8.88 -9.13 30.09
CA ARG A 252 -8.81 -8.95 31.55
C ARG A 252 -10.15 -8.61 32.21
N GLY A 253 -11.23 -9.22 31.73
CA GLY A 253 -12.60 -9.02 32.24
C GLY A 253 -13.33 -7.79 31.72
N GLU A 254 -12.65 -6.91 30.97
CA GLU A 254 -13.23 -5.70 30.39
C GLU A 254 -13.60 -5.91 28.92
N PHE A 255 -14.64 -5.21 28.46
CA PHE A 255 -15.03 -5.22 27.05
C PHE A 255 -14.55 -3.95 26.35
N CYS A 256 -13.94 -4.11 25.18
CA CYS A 256 -13.68 -3.01 24.26
C CYS A 256 -14.16 -3.37 22.85
N ALA A 257 -14.38 -2.34 22.04
CA ALA A 257 -14.79 -2.49 20.65
C ALA A 257 -13.95 -1.58 19.75
N ILE A 258 -13.38 -2.18 18.71
CA ILE A 258 -12.54 -1.49 17.72
C ILE A 258 -12.97 -1.85 16.29
N GLY A 259 -12.39 -1.19 15.30
CA GLY A 259 -12.55 -1.58 13.90
C GLY A 259 -12.23 -3.06 13.66
N HIS A 260 -13.04 -3.73 12.84
CA HIS A 260 -12.97 -5.18 12.61
C HIS A 260 -12.02 -5.61 11.50
N LYS A 261 -11.57 -4.67 10.67
CA LYS A 261 -10.62 -4.91 9.57
C LYS A 261 -9.33 -4.15 9.80
N CYS A 262 -8.21 -4.81 9.49
CA CYS A 262 -6.91 -4.16 9.45
C CYS A 262 -6.91 -3.07 8.35
N PRO A 263 -6.58 -1.81 8.65
CA PRO A 263 -6.64 -0.72 7.69
C PRO A 263 -5.54 -0.79 6.60
N HIS A 264 -4.58 -1.71 6.71
CA HIS A 264 -3.58 -1.95 5.67
C HIS A 264 -4.25 -2.54 4.40
N TYR A 265 -4.55 -3.84 4.37
CA TYR A 265 -5.21 -4.50 3.23
C TYR A 265 -6.54 -5.19 3.61
N GLY A 266 -7.20 -4.78 4.69
CA GLY A 266 -8.56 -5.23 5.01
C GLY A 266 -8.67 -6.61 5.67
N ALA A 267 -7.57 -7.15 6.22
CA ALA A 267 -7.57 -8.45 6.89
C ALA A 267 -8.59 -8.47 8.04
N PRO A 268 -9.43 -9.51 8.16
CA PRO A 268 -10.38 -9.62 9.28
C PRO A 268 -9.62 -9.87 10.58
N LEU A 269 -9.69 -8.93 11.52
CA LEU A 269 -8.91 -8.97 12.76
C LEU A 269 -9.43 -10.02 13.76
N VAL A 270 -10.69 -10.46 13.62
CA VAL A 270 -11.21 -11.62 14.36
C VAL A 270 -10.42 -12.90 14.08
N LYS A 271 -9.74 -13.00 12.92
CA LYS A 271 -8.82 -14.11 12.58
C LYS A 271 -7.37 -13.86 13.02
N GLY A 272 -7.11 -12.72 13.66
CA GLY A 272 -5.80 -12.33 14.16
C GLY A 272 -5.45 -12.99 15.48
N VAL A 273 -4.44 -12.42 16.14
CA VAL A 273 -3.95 -12.88 17.45
C VAL A 273 -4.13 -11.77 18.46
N LEU A 274 -4.95 -12.01 19.49
CA LEU A 274 -5.03 -11.15 20.67
C LEU A 274 -3.89 -11.51 21.63
N SER A 275 -3.10 -10.52 22.02
CA SER A 275 -1.96 -10.71 22.92
C SER A 275 -1.61 -9.38 23.58
N LYS A 276 -1.39 -9.38 24.91
CA LYS A 276 -0.86 -8.23 25.67
C LYS A 276 -1.59 -6.88 25.45
N GLY A 277 -2.91 -6.90 25.27
CA GLY A 277 -3.68 -5.67 25.05
C GLY A 277 -3.62 -5.12 23.63
N HIS A 278 -3.13 -5.89 22.65
CA HIS A 278 -3.20 -5.56 21.23
C HIS A 278 -3.69 -6.73 20.39
N VAL A 279 -4.15 -6.46 19.18
CA VAL A 279 -4.47 -7.47 18.16
C VAL A 279 -3.46 -7.40 17.02
N ARG A 280 -2.77 -8.53 16.75
CA ARG A 280 -1.90 -8.69 15.59
C ARG A 280 -2.70 -9.21 14.39
N CYS A 281 -2.59 -8.48 13.29
CA CYS A 281 -3.19 -8.79 12.00
C CYS A 281 -2.66 -10.14 11.47
N PRO A 282 -3.55 -11.06 11.05
CA PRO A 282 -3.12 -12.37 10.61
C PRO A 282 -2.29 -12.31 9.32
N TRP A 283 -2.60 -11.36 8.42
CA TRP A 283 -2.02 -11.32 7.08
C TRP A 283 -0.61 -10.76 7.05
N HIS A 284 -0.42 -9.58 7.63
CA HIS A 284 0.81 -8.80 7.45
C HIS A 284 1.52 -8.44 8.75
N GLY A 285 0.95 -8.81 9.91
CA GLY A 285 1.60 -8.63 11.21
C GLY A 285 1.44 -7.27 11.87
N ALA A 286 0.68 -6.34 11.30
CA ALA A 286 0.37 -5.05 11.94
C ALA A 286 -0.32 -5.24 13.30
N CYS A 287 0.02 -4.43 14.29
CA CYS A 287 -0.56 -4.52 15.64
C CYS A 287 -1.34 -3.27 16.00
N PHE A 288 -2.47 -3.46 16.68
CA PHE A 288 -3.34 -2.37 17.11
C PHE A 288 -3.68 -2.53 18.59
N ASN A 289 -3.46 -1.46 19.36
CA ASN A 289 -3.84 -1.39 20.76
C ASN A 289 -5.37 -1.55 20.90
N ILE A 290 -5.85 -2.44 21.76
CA ILE A 290 -7.29 -2.70 21.87
C ILE A 290 -8.05 -1.60 22.61
N ALA A 291 -7.36 -0.79 23.42
CA ALA A 291 -7.97 0.29 24.19
C ALA A 291 -8.05 1.59 23.36
N THR A 292 -6.97 1.95 22.67
CA THR A 292 -6.90 3.21 21.89
C THR A 292 -7.18 3.02 20.40
N GLY A 293 -7.09 1.78 19.90
CA GLY A 293 -7.12 1.47 18.48
C GLY A 293 -5.83 1.85 17.75
N ASP A 294 -4.84 2.42 18.43
CA ASP A 294 -3.63 2.92 17.76
C ASP A 294 -2.77 1.81 17.17
N ILE A 295 -2.19 2.09 16.00
CA ILE A 295 -1.20 1.19 15.40
C ILE A 295 0.10 1.22 16.22
N GLU A 296 0.49 0.07 16.76
CA GLU A 296 1.68 -0.11 17.59
C GLU A 296 2.82 -0.80 16.85
N ASP A 297 2.50 -1.59 15.83
CA ASP A 297 3.46 -2.25 14.94
C ASP A 297 2.93 -2.25 13.50
N PHE A 298 3.86 -2.20 12.56
CA PHE A 298 3.59 -2.02 11.13
C PHE A 298 3.38 -3.39 10.45
N PRO A 299 2.88 -3.48 9.20
CA PRO A 299 2.67 -2.44 8.18
C PRO A 299 1.28 -1.76 8.22
N GLY A 300 1.22 -0.52 7.76
CA GLY A 300 0.03 0.33 7.75
C GLY A 300 0.34 1.73 8.29
N LEU A 301 -0.53 2.69 8.01
CA LEU A 301 -0.36 4.08 8.48
C LEU A 301 -1.48 4.53 9.42
N ASP A 302 -2.63 3.87 9.35
CA ASP A 302 -3.82 4.26 10.07
C ASP A 302 -4.05 3.39 11.30
N SER A 303 -4.56 4.02 12.35
CA SER A 303 -5.12 3.38 13.54
C SER A 303 -6.53 2.84 13.24
N LEU A 304 -7.07 2.04 14.14
CA LEU A 304 -8.46 1.63 14.15
C LEU A 304 -9.34 2.68 14.87
N PRO A 305 -10.59 2.86 14.44
CA PRO A 305 -11.58 3.53 15.27
C PRO A 305 -11.89 2.69 16.51
N THR A 306 -12.18 3.36 17.62
CA THR A 306 -12.70 2.76 18.85
C THR A 306 -14.17 3.11 19.02
N PHE A 307 -14.91 2.22 19.67
CA PHE A 307 -16.34 2.38 19.91
C PHE A 307 -16.65 2.26 21.39
N GLN A 308 -17.64 3.03 21.84
CA GLN A 308 -18.03 3.02 23.25
C GLN A 308 -18.73 1.70 23.56
N VAL A 309 -18.29 1.01 24.61
CA VAL A 309 -18.92 -0.22 25.11
C VAL A 309 -19.45 0.03 26.52
N ARG A 310 -20.66 -0.48 26.79
CA ARG A 310 -21.24 -0.50 28.13
C ARG A 310 -21.98 -1.80 28.38
N VAL A 311 -22.08 -2.19 29.65
CA VAL A 311 -22.79 -3.39 30.07
C VAL A 311 -24.01 -2.97 30.88
N GLU A 312 -25.20 -3.35 30.41
CA GLU A 312 -26.47 -3.07 31.08
C GLU A 312 -27.27 -4.36 31.24
N LYS A 313 -27.62 -4.73 32.48
CA LYS A 313 -28.47 -5.90 32.77
C LYS A 313 -28.03 -7.16 32.01
N ASP A 314 -26.73 -7.48 32.10
CA ASP A 314 -26.06 -8.62 31.42
C ASP A 314 -25.93 -8.50 29.89
N LYS A 315 -26.33 -7.38 29.27
CA LYS A 315 -26.16 -7.13 27.83
C LYS A 315 -24.97 -6.22 27.56
N VAL A 316 -24.14 -6.59 26.59
CA VAL A 316 -23.07 -5.76 26.06
C VAL A 316 -23.64 -4.90 24.95
N ILE A 317 -23.56 -3.58 25.11
CA ILE A 317 -24.09 -2.58 24.19
C ILE A 317 -22.90 -1.80 23.60
N ILE A 318 -22.88 -1.67 22.28
CA ILE A 318 -21.89 -0.85 21.57
C ILE A 318 -22.58 0.36 20.99
N ARG A 319 -21.99 1.55 21.22
CA ARG A 319 -22.34 2.80 20.54
C ARG A 319 -21.18 3.22 19.64
N ALA A 320 -21.45 3.36 18.34
CA ALA A 320 -20.44 3.58 17.32
C ALA A 320 -20.84 4.67 16.33
N ASN A 321 -19.86 5.44 15.84
CA ASN A 321 -20.09 6.38 14.75
C ASN A 321 -20.20 5.61 13.41
N LYS A 322 -21.22 5.93 12.61
CA LYS A 322 -21.52 5.22 11.35
C LYS A 322 -20.41 5.35 10.31
N GLN A 323 -19.81 6.53 10.17
CA GLN A 323 -18.70 6.74 9.22
C GLN A 323 -17.46 5.95 9.63
N ALA A 324 -17.14 5.91 10.93
CA ALA A 324 -16.04 5.12 11.45
C ALA A 324 -16.23 3.60 11.24
N LEU A 325 -17.48 3.12 11.35
CA LEU A 325 -17.83 1.73 11.00
C LEU A 325 -17.70 1.43 9.50
N GLN A 326 -17.79 2.43 8.64
CA GLN A 326 -17.61 2.22 7.20
C GLN A 326 -16.13 2.32 6.80
N SER A 327 -15.40 3.31 7.33
CA SER A 327 -14.01 3.55 6.97
C SER A 327 -13.05 2.49 7.54
N GLN A 328 -13.34 1.96 8.74
CA GLN A 328 -12.50 1.02 9.48
C GLN A 328 -11.06 1.52 9.74
N LYS A 329 -10.83 2.83 9.58
CA LYS A 329 -9.52 3.45 9.71
C LYS A 329 -9.63 4.86 10.29
N ARG A 330 -8.62 5.25 11.04
CA ARG A 330 -8.49 6.54 11.72
C ARG A 330 -7.04 7.00 11.65
N THR A 331 -6.82 8.20 11.13
CA THR A 331 -5.52 8.87 11.26
C THR A 331 -5.31 9.30 12.72
N LYS A 332 -4.13 9.04 13.31
CA LYS A 332 -3.78 9.55 14.65
C LYS A 332 -3.78 11.09 14.62
N SER A 333 -4.21 11.71 15.73
CA SER A 333 -4.17 13.17 15.85
C SER A 333 -2.76 13.69 15.63
N MET A 334 -2.63 14.81 14.92
CA MET A 334 -1.37 15.42 14.54
C MET A 334 -1.37 16.91 14.86
N SER A 335 -0.25 17.42 15.33
CA SER A 335 -0.01 18.85 15.46
C SER A 335 0.02 19.52 14.08
N ARG A 336 -0.31 20.81 14.05
CA ARG A 336 -0.06 21.66 12.88
C ARG A 336 1.25 22.40 13.06
N CYS A 337 1.82 22.87 11.94
CA CYS A 337 2.96 23.77 12.00
C CYS A 337 2.55 25.07 12.71
N SER A 338 3.32 25.49 13.72
CA SER A 338 3.07 26.75 14.45
C SER A 338 4.02 27.87 14.04
N ALA A 339 5.09 27.55 13.30
CA ALA A 339 6.06 28.54 12.86
C ALA A 339 5.42 29.47 11.81
N VAL A 340 5.48 30.78 12.06
CA VAL A 340 5.25 31.80 11.03
C VAL A 340 6.27 31.52 9.93
N ILE A 341 5.80 31.04 8.78
CA ILE A 341 6.66 30.64 7.67
C ILE A 341 7.24 31.93 7.07
N ASN A 342 8.36 32.40 7.60
CA ASN A 342 9.32 33.10 6.75
C ASN A 342 9.85 32.03 5.80
N SER A 343 9.29 31.99 4.60
CA SER A 343 9.55 31.03 3.53
C SER A 343 10.95 31.18 2.94
N SER A 344 11.99 31.31 3.77
CA SER A 344 13.35 31.20 3.30
C SER A 344 13.53 29.77 2.78
N THR A 345 13.65 29.67 1.46
CA THR A 345 13.72 28.40 0.72
C THR A 345 14.95 27.55 1.09
N GLY A 346 15.86 28.09 1.91
CA GLY A 346 17.15 27.50 2.24
C GLY A 346 17.28 26.84 3.63
N PHE A 347 16.28 26.89 4.53
CA PHE A 347 16.42 26.28 5.88
C PHE A 347 15.23 25.38 6.27
N SER A 348 15.54 24.20 6.81
CA SER A 348 14.57 23.23 7.32
C SER A 348 14.91 22.82 8.77
N HIS A 349 13.91 22.62 9.62
CA HIS A 349 14.18 22.09 10.96
C HIS A 349 14.44 20.58 10.87
N VAL A 350 13.60 19.88 10.10
CA VAL A 350 13.83 18.49 9.73
C VAL A 350 13.81 18.37 8.20
N LEU A 351 14.90 17.87 7.64
CA LEU A 351 14.98 17.44 6.24
C LEU A 351 14.93 15.92 6.17
N ILE A 352 14.07 15.38 5.30
CA ILE A 352 13.91 13.95 5.05
C ILE A 352 14.25 13.68 3.59
N ILE A 353 15.34 12.96 3.33
CA ILE A 353 15.74 12.54 1.99
C ILE A 353 15.15 11.17 1.69
N GLY A 354 14.14 11.12 0.83
CA GLY A 354 13.42 9.91 0.42
C GLY A 354 12.02 9.86 1.01
N ALA A 355 11.02 9.72 0.13
CA ALA A 355 9.59 9.71 0.49
C ALA A 355 8.98 8.29 0.50
N GLY A 356 9.82 7.27 0.74
CA GLY A 356 9.37 5.91 1.00
C GLY A 356 8.77 5.75 2.41
N PRO A 357 8.43 4.52 2.85
CA PRO A 357 7.78 4.27 4.14
C PRO A 357 8.57 4.83 5.35
N ALA A 358 9.90 4.77 5.33
CA ALA A 358 10.72 5.33 6.40
C ALA A 358 10.60 6.86 6.50
N GLY A 359 10.64 7.56 5.36
CA GLY A 359 10.51 9.02 5.33
C GLY A 359 9.10 9.48 5.69
N LEU A 360 8.08 8.84 5.09
CA LEU A 360 6.68 9.15 5.37
C LEU A 360 6.33 8.99 6.85
N VAL A 361 6.65 7.83 7.44
CA VAL A 361 6.37 7.57 8.85
C VAL A 361 7.17 8.49 9.77
N CYS A 362 8.40 8.87 9.41
CA CYS A 362 9.14 9.86 10.19
C CYS A 362 8.40 11.20 10.24
N GLY A 363 7.97 11.72 9.08
CA GLY A 363 7.21 12.98 9.00
C GLY A 363 5.89 12.92 9.77
N GLU A 364 5.13 11.83 9.62
CA GLU A 364 3.88 11.62 10.36
C GLU A 364 4.11 11.50 11.86
N THR A 365 5.10 10.71 12.29
CA THR A 365 5.40 10.51 13.72
C THR A 365 5.80 11.84 14.36
N LEU A 366 6.62 12.67 13.70
CA LEU A 366 6.96 14.00 14.22
C LEU A 366 5.70 14.82 14.52
N ARG A 367 4.74 14.87 13.59
CA ARG A 367 3.46 15.57 13.80
C ARG A 367 2.59 14.90 14.85
N GLN A 368 2.57 13.58 14.92
CA GLN A 368 1.79 12.84 15.93
C GLN A 368 2.30 13.08 17.36
N GLU A 369 3.61 13.33 17.50
CA GLU A 369 4.28 13.57 18.77
C GLU A 369 4.46 15.08 19.06
N GLY A 370 3.71 15.94 18.37
CA GLY A 370 3.61 17.36 18.70
C GLY A 370 4.70 18.25 18.11
N PHE A 371 5.53 17.79 17.19
CA PHE A 371 6.52 18.64 16.52
C PHE A 371 5.81 19.70 15.65
N THR A 372 6.09 20.98 15.88
CA THR A 372 5.40 22.09 15.21
C THR A 372 6.28 22.89 14.24
N ASP A 373 7.57 22.57 14.11
CA ASP A 373 8.45 23.28 13.19
C ASP A 373 8.37 22.73 11.75
N ARG A 374 9.07 23.38 10.82
CA ARG A 374 9.11 23.05 9.39
C ARG A 374 9.72 21.67 9.12
N ILE A 375 8.96 20.80 8.44
CA ILE A 375 9.41 19.50 7.92
C ILE A 375 9.41 19.58 6.40
N VAL A 376 10.56 19.27 5.79
CA VAL A 376 10.70 19.14 4.33
C VAL A 376 11.09 17.70 4.00
N MET A 377 10.35 17.08 3.09
CA MET A 377 10.62 15.77 2.55
C MET A 377 10.91 15.90 1.06
N CYS A 378 12.01 15.34 0.58
CA CYS A 378 12.35 15.36 -0.84
C CYS A 378 12.45 13.95 -1.42
N THR A 379 12.13 13.81 -2.71
CA THR A 379 12.19 12.53 -3.42
C THR A 379 12.47 12.75 -4.90
N MET A 380 13.14 11.79 -5.52
CA MET A 380 13.28 11.73 -6.98
C MET A 380 12.00 11.26 -7.67
N ASP A 381 11.08 10.62 -6.95
CA ASP A 381 9.79 10.22 -7.50
C ASP A 381 8.99 11.48 -7.89
N ARG A 382 8.28 11.41 -9.03
CA ARG A 382 7.33 12.46 -9.45
C ARG A 382 6.00 12.40 -8.71
N HIS A 383 5.70 11.25 -8.11
CA HIS A 383 4.42 10.97 -7.46
C HIS A 383 4.51 11.16 -5.96
N LEU A 384 3.35 11.41 -5.34
CA LEU A 384 3.18 11.32 -3.88
C LEU A 384 3.55 9.92 -3.36
N PRO A 385 3.98 9.78 -2.10
CA PRO A 385 4.33 8.49 -1.51
C PRO A 385 3.30 7.40 -1.78
N TYR A 386 3.78 6.25 -2.28
CA TYR A 386 2.94 5.16 -2.74
C TYR A 386 3.43 3.78 -2.26
N ASP A 387 2.52 2.82 -2.27
CA ASP A 387 2.68 1.44 -1.82
C ASP A 387 3.50 0.61 -2.82
N ARG A 388 4.82 0.63 -2.65
CA ARG A 388 5.77 -0.11 -3.51
C ARG A 388 5.54 -1.64 -3.53
N PRO A 389 5.18 -2.32 -2.42
CA PRO A 389 4.85 -3.75 -2.43
C PRO A 389 3.77 -4.16 -3.44
N LYS A 390 2.86 -3.24 -3.82
CA LYS A 390 1.83 -3.52 -4.84
C LYS A 390 2.37 -3.51 -6.26
N LEU A 391 3.50 -2.85 -6.55
CA LEU A 391 4.03 -2.74 -7.91
C LEU A 391 4.28 -4.10 -8.57
N SER A 392 4.73 -5.11 -7.81
CA SER A 392 5.01 -6.46 -8.32
C SER A 392 3.82 -7.42 -8.27
N LYS A 393 2.71 -7.00 -7.66
CA LYS A 393 1.51 -7.84 -7.43
C LYS A 393 0.30 -7.37 -8.25
N SER A 394 0.20 -6.06 -8.44
CA SER A 394 -0.85 -5.36 -9.17
C SER A 394 -0.20 -4.43 -10.20
N LEU A 395 0.42 -5.01 -11.23
CA LEU A 395 1.26 -4.29 -12.20
C LEU A 395 0.57 -3.12 -12.93
N GLU A 396 -0.77 -3.13 -12.99
CA GLU A 396 -1.56 -2.14 -13.74
C GLU A 396 -2.15 -1.02 -12.87
N SER A 397 -1.76 -0.94 -11.60
CA SER A 397 -2.25 0.12 -10.72
C SER A 397 -1.65 1.48 -11.08
N THR A 398 -2.48 2.53 -11.03
CA THR A 398 -2.00 3.91 -11.22
C THR A 398 -1.33 4.43 -9.94
N ALA A 399 -0.52 5.48 -10.06
CA ALA A 399 0.14 6.11 -8.91
C ALA A 399 -0.88 6.60 -7.86
N GLU A 400 -2.04 7.10 -8.30
CA GLU A 400 -3.14 7.55 -7.45
C GLU A 400 -3.76 6.41 -6.64
N GLN A 401 -3.96 5.24 -7.26
CA GLN A 401 -4.50 4.05 -6.60
C GLN A 401 -3.52 3.45 -5.58
N LEU A 402 -2.22 3.67 -5.80
CA LEU A 402 -1.14 3.19 -4.93
C LEU A 402 -0.79 4.19 -3.82
N ARG A 403 -1.32 5.41 -3.87
CA ARG A 403 -0.98 6.50 -2.96
C ARG A 403 -1.27 6.14 -1.50
N LEU A 404 -0.32 6.47 -0.63
CA LEU A 404 -0.41 6.21 0.81
C LEU A 404 -1.17 7.32 1.57
N ARG A 405 -0.98 8.58 1.16
CA ARG A 405 -1.63 9.76 1.74
C ARG A 405 -2.04 10.73 0.63
N SER A 406 -3.19 11.37 0.77
CA SER A 406 -3.67 12.33 -0.23
C SER A 406 -2.82 13.61 -0.23
N GLU A 407 -2.99 14.45 -1.24
CA GLU A 407 -2.32 15.76 -1.30
C GLU A 407 -2.76 16.64 -0.11
N GLU A 408 -4.06 16.63 0.17
CA GLU A 408 -4.68 17.38 1.26
C GLU A 408 -4.12 16.99 2.62
N PHE A 409 -3.68 15.74 2.79
CA PHE A 409 -3.03 15.28 4.01
C PHE A 409 -1.73 16.05 4.28
N PHE A 410 -0.84 16.13 3.28
CA PHE A 410 0.44 16.82 3.43
C PHE A 410 0.24 18.31 3.68
N GLN A 411 -0.73 18.92 3.00
CA GLN A 411 -1.11 20.32 3.19
C GLN A 411 -1.69 20.57 4.59
N THR A 412 -2.63 19.73 5.04
CA THR A 412 -3.31 19.87 6.35
C THR A 412 -2.35 19.73 7.53
N HIS A 413 -1.25 19.00 7.36
CA HIS A 413 -0.26 18.74 8.41
C HIS A 413 1.08 19.44 8.16
N ASN A 414 1.14 20.32 7.15
CA ASN A 414 2.32 21.11 6.80
C ASN A 414 3.60 20.26 6.73
N ILE A 415 3.53 19.14 6.01
CA ILE A 415 4.71 18.35 5.63
C ILE A 415 5.01 18.71 4.19
N GLU A 416 6.03 19.54 3.97
CA GLU A 416 6.39 19.98 2.63
C GLU A 416 7.00 18.82 1.85
N LEU A 417 6.46 18.53 0.66
CA LEU A 417 6.97 17.47 -0.21
C LEU A 417 7.54 18.08 -1.49
N LEU A 418 8.82 17.84 -1.73
CA LEU A 418 9.53 18.23 -2.93
C LEU A 418 9.75 16.98 -3.81
N THR A 419 8.91 16.83 -4.83
CA THR A 419 9.04 15.76 -5.84
C THR A 419 10.05 16.13 -6.92
N GLU A 420 10.53 15.12 -7.64
CA GLU A 420 11.54 15.27 -8.70
C GLU A 420 12.81 16.04 -8.25
N LYS A 421 13.16 15.92 -6.97
CA LYS A 421 14.35 16.52 -6.35
C LYS A 421 15.37 15.46 -6.03
N GLU A 422 16.44 15.43 -6.82
CA GLU A 422 17.61 14.59 -6.57
C GLU A 422 18.62 15.30 -5.66
N VAL A 423 18.98 14.64 -4.56
CA VAL A 423 20.07 15.07 -3.68
C VAL A 423 21.38 14.49 -4.19
N VAL A 424 22.38 15.36 -4.39
CA VAL A 424 23.67 15.00 -4.99
C VAL A 424 24.83 15.05 -4.00
N SER A 425 24.66 15.78 -2.89
CA SER A 425 25.61 15.75 -1.78
C SER A 425 24.99 16.18 -0.46
N VAL A 426 25.61 15.73 0.63
CA VAL A 426 25.31 16.13 2.01
C VAL A 426 26.63 16.57 2.63
N ASP A 427 26.64 17.63 3.42
CA ASP A 427 27.77 18.04 4.25
C ASP A 427 27.31 18.12 5.71
N VAL A 428 27.83 17.23 6.57
CA VAL A 428 27.46 17.19 8.00
C VAL A 428 28.11 18.29 8.83
N ARG A 429 29.21 18.89 8.36
CA ARG A 429 29.90 19.99 9.06
C ARG A 429 29.14 21.29 8.88
N THR A 430 28.71 21.58 7.66
CA THR A 430 27.90 22.77 7.35
C THR A 430 26.39 22.51 7.45
N LYS A 431 25.99 21.28 7.83
CA LYS A 431 24.59 20.81 7.93
C LYS A 431 23.75 21.22 6.73
N THR A 432 24.27 20.94 5.54
CA THR A 432 23.68 21.33 4.27
C THR A 432 23.47 20.11 3.37
N VAL A 433 22.40 20.16 2.57
CA VAL A 433 22.13 19.27 1.45
C VAL A 433 22.14 20.06 0.13
N MET A 434 22.79 19.51 -0.90
CA MET A 434 22.78 20.06 -2.26
C MET A 434 21.94 19.20 -3.17
N PHE A 435 21.13 19.85 -4.00
CA PHE A 435 20.30 19.23 -5.01
C PHE A 435 20.91 19.37 -6.42
N GLN A 436 20.53 18.47 -7.33
CA GLN A 436 21.02 18.44 -8.71
C GLN A 436 20.71 19.74 -9.49
N ASP A 437 19.65 20.44 -9.13
CA ASP A 437 19.22 21.71 -9.73
C ASP A 437 19.94 22.94 -9.14
N GLY A 438 20.89 22.73 -8.22
CA GLY A 438 21.64 23.79 -7.55
C GLY A 438 20.97 24.35 -6.29
N LEU A 439 19.75 23.90 -5.93
CA LEU A 439 19.15 24.25 -4.64
C LEU A 439 20.07 23.78 -3.50
N LYS A 440 20.24 24.65 -2.51
CA LYS A 440 20.96 24.39 -1.27
C LYS A 440 19.98 24.48 -0.11
N MET A 441 19.96 23.47 0.76
CA MET A 441 19.09 23.44 1.93
C MET A 441 19.87 23.08 3.19
N GLU A 442 19.82 23.97 4.17
CA GLU A 442 20.34 23.76 5.52
C GLU A 442 19.31 22.99 6.37
N TYR A 443 19.81 22.21 7.33
CA TYR A 443 18.98 21.41 8.23
C TYR A 443 19.44 21.47 9.68
N ARG A 444 18.50 21.37 10.64
CA ARG A 444 18.83 21.11 12.05
C ARG A 444 18.95 19.61 12.33
N LYS A 445 18.01 18.81 11.80
CA LYS A 445 18.03 17.34 11.83
C LYS A 445 17.83 16.80 10.40
N LEU A 446 18.47 15.68 10.10
CA LEU A 446 18.41 15.02 8.79
C LEU A 446 18.00 13.57 8.96
N LEU A 447 17.05 13.08 8.15
CA LEU A 447 16.81 11.66 7.92
C LEU A 447 17.23 11.28 6.50
N ILE A 448 18.09 10.27 6.37
CA ILE A 448 18.41 9.62 5.10
C ILE A 448 17.57 8.35 4.97
N ALA A 449 16.54 8.41 4.11
CA ALA A 449 15.57 7.35 3.83
C ALA A 449 15.53 6.99 2.34
N THR A 450 16.68 7.03 1.67
CA THR A 450 16.82 6.84 0.21
C THR A 450 16.59 5.41 -0.26
N GLY A 451 16.49 4.46 0.66
CA GLY A 451 16.20 3.07 0.36
C GLY A 451 17.29 2.41 -0.49
N SER A 452 16.87 1.75 -1.56
CA SER A 452 17.71 0.86 -2.36
C SER A 452 17.58 1.14 -3.87
N THR A 453 18.68 0.89 -4.60
CA THR A 453 18.72 0.90 -6.07
C THR A 453 18.90 -0.52 -6.60
N PRO A 454 18.24 -0.89 -7.72
CA PRO A 454 18.46 -2.19 -8.35
C PRO A 454 19.93 -2.43 -8.67
N LYS A 455 20.41 -3.66 -8.46
CA LYS A 455 21.78 -4.02 -8.81
C LYS A 455 21.93 -4.04 -10.33
N PRO A 456 22.88 -3.28 -10.90
CA PRO A 456 23.16 -3.37 -12.32
C PRO A 456 23.61 -4.79 -12.68
N LEU A 457 22.98 -5.39 -13.69
CA LEU A 457 23.44 -6.63 -14.29
C LEU A 457 24.43 -6.33 -15.42
N ASN A 458 25.49 -7.12 -15.60
CA ASN A 458 26.39 -6.97 -16.76
C ASN A 458 25.95 -7.90 -17.91
N TYR A 459 25.71 -7.35 -19.10
CA TYR A 459 25.32 -8.07 -20.32
C TYR A 459 25.55 -7.17 -21.55
N LYS A 460 25.69 -7.76 -22.74
CA LYS A 460 25.77 -7.04 -24.03
C LYS A 460 24.38 -6.63 -24.53
N GLY A 461 24.27 -5.53 -25.28
CA GLY A 461 22.99 -5.00 -25.77
C GLY A 461 22.27 -4.12 -24.73
N LYS A 462 23.01 -3.16 -24.14
CA LYS A 462 22.49 -2.24 -23.10
C LYS A 462 21.51 -1.21 -23.62
N ASP A 463 21.59 -0.96 -24.92
CA ASP A 463 20.78 -0.05 -25.72
C ASP A 463 19.44 -0.66 -26.16
N VAL A 464 19.24 -1.97 -25.95
CA VAL A 464 17.98 -2.65 -26.28
C VAL A 464 16.87 -2.23 -25.32
N GLU A 465 15.77 -1.74 -25.88
CA GLU A 465 14.56 -1.36 -25.16
C GLU A 465 13.76 -2.57 -24.65
N ASN A 466 12.71 -2.34 -23.87
CA ASN A 466 11.88 -3.37 -23.23
C ASN A 466 12.61 -4.23 -22.18
N VAL A 467 13.71 -3.73 -21.63
CA VAL A 467 14.42 -4.33 -20.49
C VAL A 467 14.24 -3.43 -19.26
N PHE A 468 13.54 -3.92 -18.25
CA PHE A 468 13.11 -3.13 -17.10
C PHE A 468 13.74 -3.59 -15.79
N TYR A 469 13.95 -2.63 -14.89
CA TYR A 469 13.93 -2.88 -13.45
C TYR A 469 12.60 -2.36 -12.91
N LEU A 470 11.96 -3.08 -11.99
CA LEU A 470 10.69 -2.64 -11.43
C LEU A 470 10.91 -1.73 -10.22
N ARG A 471 10.67 -0.42 -10.36
CA ARG A 471 10.72 0.52 -9.22
C ARG A 471 9.58 1.52 -9.17
N THR A 472 8.94 1.84 -10.29
CA THR A 472 7.90 2.86 -10.40
C THR A 472 6.59 2.27 -10.92
N PRO A 473 5.44 2.96 -10.73
CA PRO A 473 4.20 2.60 -11.41
C PRO A 473 4.36 2.53 -12.93
N GLU A 474 5.16 3.42 -13.53
CA GLU A 474 5.43 3.44 -14.97
C GLU A 474 6.14 2.17 -15.45
N ASP A 475 7.12 1.67 -14.68
CA ASP A 475 7.80 0.40 -14.96
C ASP A 475 6.77 -0.74 -14.93
N ALA A 476 5.97 -0.81 -13.86
CA ALA A 476 4.98 -1.87 -13.66
C ALA A 476 3.97 -1.93 -14.82
N ASN A 477 3.41 -0.77 -15.17
CA ASN A 477 2.44 -0.63 -16.25
C ASN A 477 3.03 -0.96 -17.61
N SER A 478 4.28 -0.56 -17.86
CA SER A 478 4.98 -0.86 -19.12
C SER A 478 5.30 -2.35 -19.25
N ILE A 479 5.73 -2.99 -18.16
CA ILE A 479 5.94 -4.44 -18.10
C ILE A 479 4.64 -5.18 -18.42
N ALA A 480 3.53 -4.84 -17.77
CA ALA A 480 2.23 -5.48 -18.01
C ALA A 480 1.76 -5.31 -19.46
N ARG A 481 1.84 -4.09 -19.99
CA ARG A 481 1.41 -3.76 -21.37
C ARG A 481 2.22 -4.53 -22.41
N LEU A 482 3.55 -4.55 -22.28
CA LEU A 482 4.45 -5.19 -23.24
C LEU A 482 4.44 -6.72 -23.14
N ALA A 483 4.15 -7.27 -21.95
CA ALA A 483 4.03 -8.70 -21.75
C ALA A 483 2.75 -9.29 -22.34
N ASN A 484 1.68 -8.50 -22.51
CA ASN A 484 0.37 -8.99 -22.91
C ASN A 484 0.40 -9.78 -24.24
N ASN A 485 0.05 -11.07 -24.19
CA ASN A 485 0.15 -12.03 -25.30
C ASN A 485 1.55 -12.14 -25.94
N LYS A 486 2.61 -11.87 -25.17
CA LYS A 486 4.02 -11.87 -25.62
C LYS A 486 4.91 -12.73 -24.72
N ASN A 487 6.18 -12.89 -25.10
CA ASN A 487 7.14 -13.68 -24.32
C ASN A 487 7.83 -12.79 -23.27
N ALA A 488 7.65 -13.12 -22.00
CA ALA A 488 8.29 -12.43 -20.89
C ALA A 488 9.46 -13.25 -20.34
N VAL A 489 10.61 -12.60 -20.17
CA VAL A 489 11.78 -13.18 -19.50
C VAL A 489 12.06 -12.44 -18.20
N ILE A 490 12.24 -13.17 -17.11
CA ILE A 490 12.59 -12.63 -15.80
C ILE A 490 14.01 -13.09 -15.47
N VAL A 491 14.88 -12.15 -15.15
CA VAL A 491 16.27 -12.42 -14.79
C VAL A 491 16.44 -12.23 -13.28
N GLY A 492 16.57 -13.33 -12.56
CA GLY A 492 16.74 -13.38 -11.11
C GLY A 492 15.53 -13.95 -10.38
N THR A 493 15.82 -14.77 -9.37
CA THR A 493 14.84 -15.45 -8.52
C THR A 493 14.64 -14.74 -7.17
N SER A 494 14.67 -13.40 -7.18
CA SER A 494 14.33 -12.59 -6.01
C SER A 494 12.81 -12.54 -5.80
N PHE A 495 12.35 -12.07 -4.64
CA PHE A 495 10.91 -11.97 -4.36
C PHE A 495 10.19 -11.12 -5.42
N VAL A 496 10.76 -9.97 -5.78
CA VAL A 496 10.20 -9.09 -6.82
C VAL A 496 10.16 -9.79 -8.18
N GLY A 497 11.24 -10.46 -8.58
CA GLY A 497 11.27 -11.18 -9.86
C GLY A 497 10.22 -12.28 -9.94
N MET A 498 10.09 -13.08 -8.88
CA MET A 498 9.12 -14.17 -8.81
C MET A 498 7.67 -13.66 -8.71
N GLU A 499 7.43 -12.57 -7.99
CA GLU A 499 6.10 -11.93 -7.96
C GLU A 499 5.70 -11.40 -9.35
N VAL A 500 6.61 -10.75 -10.08
CA VAL A 500 6.36 -10.31 -11.46
C VAL A 500 6.11 -11.51 -12.38
N ALA A 501 6.91 -12.57 -12.27
CA ALA A 501 6.68 -13.80 -13.05
C ALA A 501 5.27 -14.36 -12.81
N ALA A 502 4.83 -14.40 -11.55
CA ALA A 502 3.49 -14.86 -11.20
C ALA A 502 2.41 -13.92 -11.76
N ALA A 503 2.56 -12.61 -11.60
CA ALA A 503 1.59 -11.61 -12.06
C ALA A 503 1.43 -11.56 -13.59
N LEU A 504 2.46 -11.99 -14.34
CA LEU A 504 2.44 -12.04 -15.80
C LEU A 504 1.90 -13.35 -16.36
N THR A 505 1.77 -14.41 -15.55
CA THR A 505 1.46 -15.77 -16.06
C THR A 505 0.11 -15.84 -16.78
N ASP A 506 -0.89 -15.09 -16.34
CA ASP A 506 -2.22 -15.08 -16.97
C ASP A 506 -2.33 -14.12 -18.17
N LYS A 507 -1.30 -13.29 -18.40
CA LYS A 507 -1.30 -12.22 -19.42
C LYS A 507 -0.32 -12.48 -20.55
N ALA A 508 0.84 -13.04 -20.24
CA ALA A 508 1.88 -13.32 -21.20
C ALA A 508 1.59 -14.61 -21.98
N HIS A 509 2.08 -14.67 -23.22
CA HIS A 509 2.07 -15.92 -23.99
C HIS A 509 2.99 -16.97 -23.35
N SER A 510 4.15 -16.53 -22.83
CA SER A 510 5.04 -17.39 -22.06
C SER A 510 5.84 -16.59 -21.04
N VAL A 511 6.19 -17.24 -19.92
CA VAL A 511 7.05 -16.68 -18.88
C VAL A 511 8.22 -17.61 -18.65
N SER A 512 9.43 -17.07 -18.76
CA SER A 512 10.69 -17.77 -18.45
C SER A 512 11.44 -17.08 -17.34
N VAL A 513 11.97 -17.83 -16.37
CA VAL A 513 12.75 -17.29 -15.25
C VAL A 513 14.17 -17.85 -15.31
N ILE A 514 15.15 -16.96 -15.28
CA ILE A 514 16.58 -17.29 -15.26
C ILE A 514 17.10 -17.06 -13.84
N GLY A 515 17.74 -18.06 -13.26
CA GLY A 515 18.31 -17.99 -11.91
C GLY A 515 19.74 -18.47 -11.88
N THR A 516 20.58 -17.86 -11.05
CA THR A 516 21.96 -18.32 -10.80
C THR A 516 22.04 -19.39 -9.72
N GLU A 517 21.07 -19.40 -8.80
CA GLU A 517 20.95 -20.43 -7.78
C GLU A 517 20.39 -21.74 -8.37
N VAL A 518 20.50 -22.83 -7.62
CA VAL A 518 19.93 -24.14 -8.00
C VAL A 518 18.41 -24.14 -7.89
N ILE A 519 17.87 -23.41 -6.92
CA ILE A 519 16.43 -23.25 -6.63
C ILE A 519 16.17 -21.84 -6.13
N PRO A 520 14.96 -21.28 -6.32
CA PRO A 520 14.62 -19.96 -5.79
C PRO A 520 14.63 -19.97 -4.25
N PHE A 521 14.99 -18.83 -3.67
CA PHE A 521 14.93 -18.55 -2.24
C PHE A 521 15.73 -19.49 -1.32
N ARG A 522 16.68 -20.29 -1.83
CA ARG A 522 17.42 -21.27 -1.02
C ARG A 522 18.01 -20.65 0.24
N LYS A 523 18.62 -19.47 0.09
CA LYS A 523 19.24 -18.73 1.20
C LYS A 523 18.26 -18.32 2.29
N TYR A 524 17.00 -18.03 1.95
CA TYR A 524 16.04 -17.38 2.85
C TYR A 524 14.95 -18.32 3.36
N LEU A 525 14.49 -19.25 2.51
CA LEU A 525 13.41 -20.19 2.80
C LEU A 525 13.88 -21.65 2.85
N GLY A 526 15.16 -21.90 2.59
CA GLY A 526 15.72 -23.25 2.60
C GLY A 526 15.28 -24.09 1.39
N GLU A 527 15.85 -25.28 1.32
CA GLU A 527 15.77 -26.10 0.12
C GLU A 527 14.38 -26.71 -0.11
N LYS A 528 13.73 -27.22 0.94
CA LYS A 528 12.41 -27.84 0.86
C LYS A 528 11.34 -26.84 0.38
N VAL A 529 11.30 -25.66 0.99
CA VAL A 529 10.33 -24.61 0.63
C VAL A 529 10.66 -24.02 -0.74
N GLY A 530 11.94 -23.78 -1.06
CA GLY A 530 12.37 -23.30 -2.38
C GLY A 530 11.94 -24.23 -3.53
N LYS A 531 12.14 -25.55 -3.37
CA LYS A 531 11.66 -26.56 -4.34
C LYS A 531 10.14 -26.55 -4.49
N THR A 532 9.43 -26.45 -3.38
CA THR A 532 7.96 -26.39 -3.36
C THR A 532 7.44 -25.17 -4.14
N ILE A 533 8.06 -24.00 -3.93
CA ILE A 533 7.72 -22.79 -4.69
C ILE A 533 8.07 -22.96 -6.17
N MET A 534 9.23 -23.50 -6.50
CA MET A 534 9.61 -23.74 -7.90
C MET A 534 8.60 -24.64 -8.61
N LYS A 535 8.20 -25.76 -7.99
CA LYS A 535 7.16 -26.68 -8.49
C LYS A 535 5.81 -25.97 -8.68
N MET A 536 5.43 -25.07 -7.77
CA MET A 536 4.22 -24.25 -7.92
C MET A 536 4.30 -23.37 -9.18
N PHE A 537 5.44 -22.74 -9.45
CA PHE A 537 5.64 -21.92 -10.66
C PHE A 537 5.63 -22.77 -11.94
N GLU A 538 6.28 -23.93 -11.95
CA GLU A 538 6.29 -24.86 -13.09
C GLU A 538 4.89 -25.39 -13.40
N THR A 539 4.10 -25.71 -12.37
CA THR A 539 2.68 -26.09 -12.51
C THR A 539 1.86 -24.97 -13.14
N ASN A 540 2.23 -23.72 -12.85
CA ASN A 540 1.67 -22.52 -13.48
C ASN A 540 2.37 -22.15 -14.81
N ARG A 541 3.01 -23.13 -15.47
CA ARG A 541 3.58 -23.02 -16.83
C ARG A 541 4.77 -22.06 -16.96
N VAL A 542 5.39 -21.67 -15.84
CA VAL A 542 6.64 -20.89 -15.85
C VAL A 542 7.82 -21.82 -16.12
N LYS A 543 8.68 -21.44 -17.06
CA LYS A 543 9.87 -22.23 -17.43
C LYS A 543 11.10 -21.71 -16.70
N PHE A 544 11.79 -22.56 -15.94
CA PHE A 544 13.03 -22.18 -15.27
C PHE A 544 14.29 -22.53 -16.07
N TYR A 545 15.26 -21.64 -15.98
CA TYR A 545 16.62 -21.77 -16.48
C TYR A 545 17.57 -21.48 -15.33
N MET A 546 17.69 -22.45 -14.42
CA MET A 546 18.50 -22.34 -13.20
C MET A 546 19.98 -22.55 -13.50
N GLN A 547 20.85 -22.11 -12.59
CA GLN A 547 22.31 -22.11 -12.75
C GLN A 547 22.76 -21.53 -14.10
N ASN A 548 22.07 -20.49 -14.56
CA ASN A 548 22.35 -19.81 -15.81
C ASN A 548 22.41 -18.30 -15.58
N GLU A 549 23.09 -17.62 -16.49
CA GLU A 549 23.22 -16.17 -16.51
C GLU A 549 22.96 -15.64 -17.92
N VAL A 550 22.52 -14.39 -18.00
CA VAL A 550 22.39 -13.69 -19.28
C VAL A 550 23.77 -13.25 -19.77
N SER A 551 24.06 -13.48 -21.05
CA SER A 551 25.24 -12.95 -21.73
C SER A 551 24.92 -11.72 -22.58
N GLU A 552 23.78 -11.72 -23.27
CA GLU A 552 23.42 -10.73 -24.27
C GLU A 552 21.90 -10.59 -24.40
N MET A 553 21.44 -9.35 -24.55
CA MET A 553 20.10 -9.01 -25.00
C MET A 553 20.18 -8.63 -26.48
N ARG A 554 19.41 -9.27 -27.34
CA ARG A 554 19.37 -8.95 -28.78
C ARG A 554 18.05 -8.32 -29.14
N GLY A 555 18.12 -7.24 -29.90
CA GLY A 555 16.96 -6.51 -30.37
C GLY A 555 16.87 -6.47 -31.90
N HIS A 556 15.66 -6.18 -32.38
CA HIS A 556 15.38 -5.85 -33.77
C HIS A 556 14.72 -4.47 -33.80
N HIS A 557 15.26 -3.52 -34.59
CA HIS A 557 14.90 -2.10 -34.52
C HIS A 557 14.93 -1.53 -33.08
N GLY A 558 15.96 -1.88 -32.31
CA GLY A 558 16.12 -1.43 -30.92
C GLY A 558 15.25 -2.15 -29.89
N GLN A 559 14.23 -2.91 -30.29
CA GLN A 559 13.33 -3.60 -29.36
C GLN A 559 13.76 -5.03 -29.07
N LEU A 560 13.66 -5.47 -27.82
CA LEU A 560 14.01 -6.83 -27.41
C LEU A 560 13.29 -7.90 -28.27
N LYS A 561 14.07 -8.91 -28.69
CA LYS A 561 13.57 -10.13 -29.34
C LYS A 561 14.14 -11.40 -28.72
N GLU A 562 15.37 -11.34 -28.22
CA GLU A 562 16.02 -12.53 -27.67
C GLU A 562 16.85 -12.22 -26.42
N VAL A 563 16.85 -13.16 -25.47
CA VAL A 563 17.77 -13.20 -24.34
C VAL A 563 18.69 -14.40 -24.53
N VAL A 564 19.98 -14.15 -24.66
CA VAL A 564 21.02 -15.17 -24.82
C VAL A 564 21.62 -15.47 -23.46
N LEU A 565 21.68 -16.75 -23.12
CA LEU A 565 22.29 -17.23 -21.88
C LEU A 565 23.76 -17.57 -22.12
N LYS A 566 24.57 -17.53 -21.05
CA LYS A 566 25.97 -17.97 -21.09
C LYS A 566 26.14 -19.45 -21.49
N SER A 567 25.10 -20.27 -21.34
CA SER A 567 25.08 -21.65 -21.84
C SER A 567 24.93 -21.76 -23.37
N GLY A 568 24.73 -20.65 -24.07
CA GLY A 568 24.46 -20.61 -25.51
C GLY A 568 22.98 -20.76 -25.87
N LYS A 569 22.10 -21.05 -24.90
CA LYS A 569 20.66 -21.12 -25.14
C LYS A 569 20.09 -19.72 -25.42
N VAL A 570 19.19 -19.64 -26.40
CA VAL A 570 18.53 -18.40 -26.81
C VAL A 570 17.04 -18.49 -26.49
N LEU A 571 16.51 -17.50 -25.76
CA LEU A 571 15.11 -17.41 -25.38
C LEU A 571 14.45 -16.28 -26.17
N ARG A 572 13.29 -16.52 -26.77
CA ARG A 572 12.46 -15.43 -27.32
C ARG A 572 11.93 -14.56 -26.18
N ALA A 573 12.04 -13.25 -26.32
CA ALA A 573 11.61 -12.29 -25.32
C ALA A 573 11.18 -11.00 -25.99
N ASP A 574 9.98 -10.53 -25.68
CA ASP A 574 9.49 -9.21 -26.10
C ASP A 574 9.64 -8.20 -24.95
N VAL A 575 9.68 -8.69 -23.71
CA VAL A 575 9.93 -7.92 -22.49
C VAL A 575 10.85 -8.72 -21.55
N CYS A 576 11.79 -8.03 -20.92
CA CYS A 576 12.67 -8.60 -19.91
C CYS A 576 12.58 -7.79 -18.61
N VAL A 577 12.50 -8.46 -17.45
CA VAL A 577 12.54 -7.82 -16.13
C VAL A 577 13.73 -8.34 -15.34
N ILE A 578 14.60 -7.44 -14.90
CA ILE A 578 15.78 -7.76 -14.11
C ILE A 578 15.44 -7.59 -12.62
N GLY A 579 15.42 -8.71 -11.91
CA GLY A 579 15.15 -8.84 -10.47
C GLY A 579 16.28 -9.57 -9.74
N THR A 580 17.52 -9.12 -9.91
CA THR A 580 18.73 -9.75 -9.34
C THR A 580 19.14 -9.21 -7.95
N GLY A 581 18.25 -8.41 -7.33
CA GLY A 581 18.46 -7.79 -6.02
C GLY A 581 18.78 -6.30 -6.10
N ALA A 582 19.04 -5.70 -4.93
CA ALA A 582 19.26 -4.26 -4.79
C ALA A 582 20.45 -3.97 -3.85
N GLY A 583 21.03 -2.78 -3.97
CA GLY A 583 22.03 -2.21 -3.06
C GLY A 583 21.55 -0.90 -2.43
N PRO A 584 22.21 -0.38 -1.40
CA PRO A 584 21.82 0.86 -0.75
C PRO A 584 22.04 2.08 -1.66
N ALA A 585 21.09 3.01 -1.66
CA ALA A 585 21.15 4.24 -2.45
C ALA A 585 22.00 5.31 -1.74
N THR A 586 23.33 5.16 -1.75
CA THR A 586 24.28 5.97 -0.93
C THR A 586 25.41 6.64 -1.72
N SER A 587 25.38 6.59 -3.06
CA SER A 587 26.45 7.14 -3.91
C SER A 587 26.80 8.61 -3.60
N PHE A 588 25.80 9.44 -3.31
CA PHE A 588 25.95 10.86 -2.98
C PHE A 588 26.60 11.14 -1.61
N LEU A 589 26.82 10.11 -0.78
CA LEU A 589 27.34 10.26 0.58
C LEU A 589 28.87 10.10 0.68
N ARG A 590 29.57 9.76 -0.40
CA ARG A 590 31.02 9.45 -0.36
C ARG A 590 31.90 10.52 0.31
N GLN A 591 31.53 11.79 0.20
CA GLN A 591 32.28 12.92 0.77
C GLN A 591 31.49 13.65 1.87
N SER A 592 30.45 13.02 2.40
CA SER A 592 29.53 13.68 3.33
C SER A 592 30.01 13.75 4.77
N GLY A 593 30.99 12.93 5.15
CA GLY A 593 31.35 12.66 6.55
C GLY A 593 30.49 11.58 7.22
N ILE A 594 29.51 11.00 6.51
CA ILE A 594 28.72 9.87 6.98
C ILE A 594 29.44 8.56 6.64
N HIS A 595 29.61 7.71 7.64
CA HIS A 595 30.26 6.42 7.48
C HIS A 595 29.34 5.42 6.78
N MET A 596 29.88 4.71 5.78
CA MET A 596 29.24 3.59 5.10
C MET A 596 30.09 2.34 5.29
N ASP A 597 29.46 1.18 5.47
CA ASP A 597 30.18 -0.08 5.53
C ASP A 597 30.73 -0.50 4.14
N SER A 598 31.48 -1.60 4.11
CA SER A 598 32.08 -2.14 2.88
C SER A 598 31.07 -2.51 1.78
N LYS A 599 29.80 -2.67 2.13
CA LYS A 599 28.69 -2.96 1.21
C LYS A 599 27.91 -1.69 0.84
N GLY A 600 28.30 -0.54 1.37
CA GLY A 600 27.71 0.78 1.11
C GLY A 600 26.52 1.13 1.99
N PHE A 601 26.15 0.31 2.98
CA PHE A 601 25.04 0.63 3.89
C PHE A 601 25.48 1.61 4.96
N ILE A 602 24.54 2.41 5.49
CA ILE A 602 24.81 3.35 6.58
C ILE A 602 24.62 2.61 7.91
N PRO A 603 25.67 2.38 8.72
CA PRO A 603 25.50 1.79 10.03
C PRO A 603 24.86 2.79 10.99
N VAL A 604 23.79 2.39 11.67
CA VAL A 604 23.11 3.22 12.67
C VAL A 604 23.16 2.62 14.07
N SER A 605 23.00 3.47 15.07
CA SER A 605 22.80 3.08 16.47
C SER A 605 21.43 2.41 16.69
N LYS A 606 21.18 1.94 17.91
CA LYS A 606 19.85 1.46 18.35
C LYS A 606 18.73 2.52 18.28
N THR A 607 19.12 3.80 18.19
CA THR A 607 18.24 4.97 18.08
C THR A 607 18.17 5.54 16.64
N MET A 608 18.63 4.79 15.65
CA MET A 608 18.67 5.15 14.22
C MET A 608 19.61 6.32 13.86
N GLN A 609 20.49 6.73 14.77
CA GLN A 609 21.46 7.79 14.53
C GLN A 609 22.69 7.26 13.81
N THR A 610 23.21 8.04 12.86
CA THR A 610 24.48 7.76 12.17
C THR A 610 25.69 8.15 13.05
N ASN A 611 26.90 8.13 12.49
CA ASN A 611 28.08 8.67 13.17
C ASN A 611 28.06 10.20 13.30
N ALA A 612 27.20 10.91 12.57
CA ALA A 612 27.10 12.36 12.62
C ALA A 612 25.95 12.81 13.53
N GLU A 613 26.21 13.80 14.38
CA GLU A 613 25.21 14.31 15.32
C GLU A 613 24.03 14.96 14.59
N GLY A 614 22.81 14.58 14.97
CA GLY A 614 21.59 15.11 14.34
C GLY A 614 21.27 14.51 12.97
N VAL A 615 22.07 13.56 12.48
CA VAL A 615 21.81 12.82 11.23
C VAL A 615 21.40 11.39 11.56
N PHE A 616 20.22 11.03 11.07
CA PHE A 616 19.58 9.72 11.20
C PHE A 616 19.46 9.05 9.84
N ALA A 617 19.30 7.73 9.82
CA ALA A 617 19.01 7.00 8.59
C ALA A 617 18.01 5.86 8.85
N GLY A 618 17.23 5.49 7.85
CA GLY A 618 16.19 4.47 7.99
C GLY A 618 15.74 3.85 6.66
N GLY A 619 14.97 2.77 6.74
CA GLY A 619 14.59 1.97 5.57
C GLY A 619 15.71 1.04 5.07
N ASP A 620 15.69 0.71 3.77
CA ASP A 620 16.61 -0.29 3.19
C ASP A 620 18.09 0.13 3.20
N VAL A 621 18.39 1.41 3.41
CA VAL A 621 19.72 2.00 3.27
C VAL A 621 20.66 1.71 4.45
N VAL A 622 20.12 1.19 5.57
CA VAL A 622 20.86 1.07 6.83
C VAL A 622 21.25 -0.36 7.20
N THR A 623 22.34 -0.49 7.96
CA THR A 623 22.53 -1.63 8.86
C THR A 623 22.25 -1.20 10.29
N PHE A 624 21.47 -1.99 11.04
CA PHE A 624 21.04 -1.65 12.40
C PHE A 624 21.22 -2.86 13.35
N PRO A 625 21.41 -2.64 14.67
CA PRO A 625 21.49 -3.72 15.63
C PRO A 625 20.11 -4.36 15.86
N LEU A 626 19.97 -5.65 15.58
CA LEU A 626 18.73 -6.40 15.86
C LEU A 626 18.82 -7.07 17.22
N LEU A 627 18.03 -6.60 18.19
CA LEU A 627 18.06 -7.10 19.58
C LEU A 627 17.83 -8.60 19.68
N ALA A 628 16.86 -9.14 18.94
CA ALA A 628 16.53 -10.57 18.89
C ALA A 628 17.68 -11.47 18.40
N ARG A 629 18.78 -10.89 17.91
CA ARG A 629 19.98 -11.60 17.46
C ARG A 629 21.23 -11.08 18.17
N SER A 630 21.12 -10.87 19.49
CA SER A 630 22.22 -10.37 20.32
C SER A 630 22.81 -9.05 19.78
N SER A 631 21.94 -8.16 19.30
CA SER A 631 22.32 -6.87 18.71
C SER A 631 23.27 -6.95 17.51
N LYS A 632 23.31 -8.09 16.80
CA LYS A 632 24.03 -8.23 15.53
C LYS A 632 23.55 -7.16 14.55
N LYS A 633 24.50 -6.51 13.86
CA LYS A 633 24.18 -5.58 12.78
C LYS A 633 23.64 -6.35 11.58
N VAL A 634 22.43 -6.02 11.16
CA VAL A 634 21.72 -6.65 10.04
C VAL A 634 21.15 -5.59 9.11
N ASN A 635 20.81 -6.01 7.89
CA ASN A 635 20.00 -5.23 6.96
C ASN A 635 18.75 -6.06 6.62
N ILE A 636 17.57 -5.47 6.83
CA ILE A 636 16.28 -6.12 6.55
C ILE A 636 15.47 -5.17 5.66
N SER A 637 15.56 -5.36 4.34
CA SER A 637 14.86 -4.55 3.33
C SER A 637 13.38 -4.93 3.24
N HIS A 638 12.63 -4.66 4.30
CA HIS A 638 11.21 -4.98 4.41
C HIS A 638 10.38 -3.73 4.70
N TRP A 639 9.18 -3.73 4.13
CA TRP A 639 8.22 -2.63 4.25
C TRP A 639 7.96 -2.26 5.71
N GLN A 640 7.67 -3.26 6.55
CA GLN A 640 7.42 -3.12 7.98
C GLN A 640 8.63 -2.49 8.71
N MET A 641 9.83 -3.02 8.50
CA MET A 641 11.05 -2.48 9.12
C MET A 641 11.33 -1.02 8.73
N ALA A 642 11.06 -0.64 7.48
CA ALA A 642 11.23 0.74 7.06
C ALA A 642 10.31 1.72 7.82
N HIS A 643 9.05 1.35 8.06
CA HIS A 643 8.15 2.16 8.90
C HIS A 643 8.71 2.29 10.33
N VAL A 644 9.15 1.17 10.91
CA VAL A 644 9.71 1.14 12.27
C VAL A 644 10.95 2.05 12.37
N HIS A 645 11.86 1.99 11.40
CA HIS A 645 13.03 2.87 11.35
C HIS A 645 12.61 4.34 11.32
N GLY A 646 11.63 4.71 10.48
CA GLY A 646 11.08 6.07 10.41
C GLY A 646 10.50 6.56 11.75
N ARG A 647 9.68 5.73 12.40
CA ARG A 647 9.07 6.04 13.69
C ARG A 647 10.13 6.24 14.78
N VAL A 648 11.08 5.32 14.87
CA VAL A 648 12.15 5.38 15.89
C VAL A 648 13.06 6.57 15.64
N ALA A 649 13.41 6.88 14.39
CA ALA A 649 14.19 8.07 14.06
C ALA A 649 13.47 9.35 14.51
N ALA A 650 12.18 9.51 14.19
CA ALA A 650 11.38 10.66 14.62
C ALA A 650 11.35 10.86 16.14
N LEU A 651 11.06 9.79 16.90
CA LEU A 651 11.04 9.85 18.37
C LEU A 651 12.41 10.26 18.95
N ASN A 652 13.51 9.79 18.36
CA ASN A 652 14.85 10.18 18.81
C ASN A 652 15.28 11.57 18.33
N MET A 653 14.75 12.07 17.21
CA MET A 653 14.90 13.48 16.83
C MET A 653 14.26 14.41 17.86
N MET A 654 13.19 13.95 18.53
CA MET A 654 12.48 14.64 19.62
C MET A 654 13.08 14.41 21.01
N GLY A 655 14.11 13.57 21.15
CA GLY A 655 14.80 13.33 22.42
C GLY A 655 14.21 12.23 23.31
N THR A 656 13.26 11.42 22.83
CA THR A 656 12.52 10.41 23.62
C THR A 656 13.29 9.08 23.82
N THR A 657 14.60 9.02 23.61
CA THR A 657 15.48 7.81 23.69
C THR A 657 14.75 6.48 23.44
N THR A 658 14.40 6.21 22.18
CA THR A 658 13.59 5.04 21.78
C THR A 658 14.40 4.04 20.97
N GLU A 659 14.15 2.75 21.18
CA GLU A 659 14.80 1.66 20.44
C GLU A 659 13.78 0.84 19.64
N ILE A 660 14.27 0.08 18.66
CA ILE A 660 13.46 -0.87 17.90
C ILE A 660 12.99 -2.00 18.82
N LYS A 661 11.68 -2.11 19.00
CA LYS A 661 11.00 -3.20 19.72
C LYS A 661 9.95 -3.84 18.82
N THR A 662 10.40 -4.52 17.78
CA THR A 662 9.53 -5.23 16.83
C THR A 662 10.12 -6.58 16.46
N VAL A 663 9.26 -7.50 16.04
CA VAL A 663 9.66 -8.74 15.37
C VAL A 663 9.57 -8.48 13.87
N PRO A 664 10.66 -8.66 13.10
CA PRO A 664 10.60 -8.47 11.65
C PRO A 664 9.50 -9.35 11.04
N TYR A 665 8.63 -8.73 10.25
CA TYR A 665 7.49 -9.41 9.63
C TYR A 665 7.47 -9.11 8.12
N PHE A 666 7.28 -10.15 7.32
CA PHE A 666 7.32 -10.10 5.87
C PHE A 666 6.19 -10.93 5.25
N TRP A 667 5.80 -10.56 4.03
CA TRP A 667 4.92 -11.35 3.20
C TRP A 667 5.31 -11.24 1.72
N THR A 668 4.98 -12.29 0.98
CA THR A 668 4.99 -12.29 -0.48
C THR A 668 3.77 -13.05 -0.98
N ALA A 669 3.24 -12.64 -2.13
CA ALA A 669 2.04 -13.23 -2.72
C ALA A 669 2.28 -13.57 -4.19
N MET A 670 2.02 -14.83 -4.56
CA MET A 670 2.24 -15.41 -5.88
C MET A 670 1.08 -16.36 -6.17
N PHE A 671 0.42 -16.24 -7.33
CA PHE A 671 -0.72 -17.08 -7.73
C PHE A 671 -1.87 -17.15 -6.71
N GLY A 672 -2.16 -16.01 -6.05
CA GLY A 672 -3.18 -15.95 -5.00
C GLY A 672 -2.82 -16.70 -3.71
N LYS A 673 -1.61 -17.25 -3.61
CA LYS A 673 -1.05 -17.85 -2.39
C LYS A 673 -0.09 -16.88 -1.74
N SER A 674 -0.08 -16.84 -0.41
CA SER A 674 0.80 -15.95 0.35
C SER A 674 1.70 -16.74 1.27
N ILE A 675 2.99 -16.39 1.23
CA ILE A 675 3.95 -16.76 2.27
C ILE A 675 3.98 -15.63 3.28
N ARG A 676 3.80 -15.97 4.55
CA ARG A 676 4.01 -15.06 5.68
C ARG A 676 5.26 -15.48 6.41
N TYR A 677 5.98 -14.53 6.97
CA TYR A 677 7.26 -14.78 7.61
C TYR A 677 7.45 -13.86 8.82
N ALA A 678 7.94 -14.41 9.93
CA ALA A 678 8.30 -13.66 11.12
C ALA A 678 9.67 -14.10 11.67
N GLY A 679 10.42 -13.15 12.23
CA GLY A 679 11.76 -13.38 12.80
C GLY A 679 12.89 -13.05 11.83
N TYR A 680 14.10 -13.57 12.09
CA TYR A 680 15.27 -13.33 11.24
C TYR A 680 16.11 -14.60 11.12
N GLY A 681 15.95 -15.29 10.00
CA GLY A 681 16.46 -16.65 9.79
C GLY A 681 17.82 -16.70 9.12
N GLU A 682 18.42 -15.58 8.70
CA GLU A 682 19.71 -15.64 8.01
C GLU A 682 20.77 -16.35 8.87
N GLY A 683 21.32 -17.43 8.32
CA GLY A 683 22.29 -18.31 8.99
C GLY A 683 21.68 -19.50 9.74
N PHE A 684 20.37 -19.77 9.59
CA PHE A 684 19.73 -21.01 10.04
C PHE A 684 20.51 -22.25 9.55
N ASP A 685 20.43 -23.35 10.29
CA ASP A 685 21.08 -24.63 9.96
C ASP A 685 20.09 -25.77 9.72
N ASP A 686 18.83 -25.66 10.15
CA ASP A 686 17.79 -26.64 9.86
C ASP A 686 16.41 -25.99 9.63
N VAL A 687 15.52 -26.75 8.98
CA VAL A 687 14.13 -26.36 8.68
C VAL A 687 13.19 -27.50 9.03
N ILE A 688 12.40 -27.30 10.08
CA ILE A 688 11.35 -28.22 10.52
C ILE A 688 10.05 -27.84 9.82
N ILE A 689 9.47 -28.79 9.08
CA ILE A 689 8.24 -28.60 8.32
C ILE A 689 7.10 -29.28 9.06
N GLN A 690 6.00 -28.56 9.23
CA GLN A 690 4.72 -29.07 9.72
C GLN A 690 3.64 -28.85 8.66
N GLY A 691 2.74 -29.82 8.48
CA GLY A 691 1.76 -29.82 7.39
C GLY A 691 2.31 -30.43 6.10
N ASP A 692 1.76 -30.01 4.96
CA ASP A 692 2.00 -30.63 3.66
C ASP A 692 2.50 -29.61 2.62
N LEU A 693 3.67 -29.89 2.06
CA LEU A 693 4.31 -29.05 1.03
C LEU A 693 3.64 -29.22 -0.34
N ASP A 694 3.15 -30.42 -0.68
CA ASP A 694 2.46 -30.69 -1.95
C ASP A 694 1.08 -30.03 -1.98
N GLU A 695 0.38 -29.97 -0.84
CA GLU A 695 -0.88 -29.21 -0.71
C GLU A 695 -0.69 -27.70 -0.53
N LEU A 696 0.55 -27.22 -0.46
CA LEU A 696 0.88 -25.81 -0.18
C LEU A 696 0.24 -25.31 1.13
N LYS A 697 0.16 -26.18 2.13
CA LYS A 697 -0.46 -25.93 3.43
C LYS A 697 0.50 -26.37 4.54
N PHE A 698 1.45 -25.49 4.85
CA PHE A 698 2.55 -25.82 5.75
C PHE A 698 3.01 -24.65 6.61
N VAL A 699 3.76 -25.01 7.65
CA VAL A 699 4.58 -24.14 8.50
C VAL A 699 6.02 -24.61 8.41
N ALA A 700 6.96 -23.69 8.23
CA ALA A 700 8.39 -23.95 8.21
C ALA A 700 9.05 -23.17 9.35
N PHE A 701 9.56 -23.89 10.35
CA PHE A 701 10.34 -23.32 11.44
C PHE A 701 11.82 -23.40 11.10
N TYR A 702 12.50 -22.25 11.09
CA TYR A 702 13.93 -22.15 10.81
C TYR A 702 14.68 -22.12 12.13
N THR A 703 15.64 -23.02 12.30
CA THR A 703 16.39 -23.14 13.55
C THR A 703 17.85 -22.74 13.38
N LYS A 704 18.42 -22.23 14.47
CA LYS A 704 19.86 -22.07 14.65
C LYS A 704 20.24 -22.85 15.89
N SER A 705 20.93 -23.97 15.71
CA SER A 705 21.13 -24.94 16.79
C SER A 705 19.76 -25.34 17.39
N GLU A 706 19.56 -25.17 18.69
CA GLU A 706 18.33 -25.56 19.38
C GLU A 706 17.23 -24.48 19.38
N GLU A 707 17.46 -23.30 18.81
CA GLU A 707 16.51 -22.19 18.84
C GLU A 707 15.80 -21.98 17.50
N VAL A 708 14.49 -21.79 17.51
CA VAL A 708 13.75 -21.30 16.35
C VAL A 708 13.99 -19.79 16.22
N VAL A 709 14.58 -19.37 15.10
CA VAL A 709 14.97 -17.98 14.83
C VAL A 709 14.02 -17.28 13.86
N ALA A 710 13.22 -18.05 13.13
CA ALA A 710 12.18 -17.56 12.25
C ALA A 710 11.12 -18.62 11.96
N VAL A 711 9.98 -18.18 11.44
CA VAL A 711 8.91 -19.03 10.92
C VAL A 711 8.42 -18.49 9.59
N ALA A 712 8.07 -19.39 8.67
CA ALA A 712 7.27 -19.09 7.49
C ALA A 712 6.02 -19.97 7.45
N SER A 713 4.95 -19.52 6.81
CA SER A 713 3.80 -20.37 6.51
C SER A 713 3.17 -20.04 5.17
N MET A 714 2.52 -21.05 4.58
CA MET A 714 1.61 -20.90 3.46
C MET A 714 0.28 -21.57 3.82
N ASN A 715 -0.83 -20.85 3.66
CA ASN A 715 -2.20 -21.31 3.98
C ASN A 715 -2.38 -21.92 5.39
N TYR A 716 -1.61 -21.48 6.38
CA TYR A 716 -1.62 -22.00 7.75
C TYR A 716 -1.81 -20.87 8.79
N ASP A 717 -2.71 -19.96 8.51
CA ASP A 717 -2.88 -18.76 9.32
C ASP A 717 -3.69 -19.03 10.59
N PRO A 718 -3.45 -18.32 11.70
CA PRO A 718 -2.54 -17.18 11.87
C PRO A 718 -1.20 -17.54 12.54
N ILE A 719 -0.62 -18.72 12.27
CA ILE A 719 0.53 -19.26 13.02
C ILE A 719 1.74 -18.32 13.07
N VAL A 720 2.05 -17.63 11.98
CA VAL A 720 3.19 -16.71 11.91
C VAL A 720 2.98 -15.51 12.83
N SER A 721 1.74 -15.00 12.92
CA SER A 721 1.40 -13.95 13.89
C SER A 721 1.48 -14.45 15.33
N ARG A 722 1.09 -15.70 15.60
CA ARG A 722 1.22 -16.32 16.94
C ARG A 722 2.69 -16.42 17.36
N VAL A 723 3.54 -16.95 16.49
CA VAL A 723 4.99 -17.05 16.75
C VAL A 723 5.63 -15.67 16.90
N ALA A 724 5.19 -14.66 16.12
CA ALA A 724 5.65 -13.29 16.28
C ALA A 724 5.32 -12.73 17.68
N GLU A 725 4.16 -13.03 18.25
CA GLU A 725 3.83 -12.67 19.63
C GLU A 725 4.73 -13.37 20.66
N VAL A 726 5.04 -14.66 20.44
CA VAL A 726 5.98 -15.40 21.29
C VAL A 726 7.37 -14.76 21.25
N PHE A 727 7.90 -14.49 20.06
CA PHE A 727 9.18 -13.79 19.89
C PHE A 727 9.16 -12.39 20.52
N GLY A 728 8.08 -11.62 20.32
CA GLY A 728 7.91 -10.30 20.91
C GLY A 728 7.81 -10.32 22.43
N SER A 729 7.45 -11.47 23.03
CA SER A 729 7.46 -11.66 24.47
C SER A 729 8.82 -11.96 25.08
N GLY A 730 9.86 -12.17 24.26
CA GLY A 730 11.19 -12.59 24.70
C GLY A 730 11.30 -14.09 25.00
N LYS A 731 10.22 -14.86 24.82
CA LYS A 731 10.25 -16.33 24.94
C LYS A 731 10.97 -16.93 23.74
N THR A 732 11.81 -17.93 24.02
CA THR A 732 12.51 -18.71 23.00
C THR A 732 11.71 -19.97 22.71
N ILE A 733 11.47 -20.25 21.43
CA ILE A 733 10.90 -21.52 20.97
C ILE A 733 12.06 -22.45 20.67
N ARG A 734 12.06 -23.66 21.22
CA ARG A 734 13.13 -24.63 20.95
C ARG A 734 12.78 -25.54 19.78
N LYS A 735 13.80 -26.07 19.12
CA LYS A 735 13.68 -27.02 18.01
C LYS A 735 12.80 -28.23 18.39
N ARG A 736 13.10 -28.85 19.54
CA ARG A 736 12.31 -29.98 20.07
C ARG A 736 10.81 -29.69 20.22
N ASP A 737 10.42 -28.42 20.44
CA ASP A 737 9.03 -28.02 20.68
C ASP A 737 8.22 -27.99 19.38
N VAL A 738 8.90 -27.96 18.22
CA VAL A 738 8.27 -27.91 16.88
C VAL A 738 8.51 -29.19 16.07
N GLU A 739 9.30 -30.14 16.58
CA GLU A 739 9.56 -31.44 15.93
C GLU A 739 8.40 -32.43 16.10
N THR A 740 7.68 -32.37 17.22
CA THR A 740 6.61 -33.33 17.57
C THR A 740 5.35 -33.18 16.71
N GLY A 741 5.20 -32.05 16.01
CA GLY A 741 3.99 -31.69 15.26
C GLY A 741 2.83 -31.19 16.11
N ASP A 742 2.92 -31.30 17.43
CA ASP A 742 1.96 -30.69 18.33
C ASP A 742 2.27 -29.19 18.49
N MET A 743 1.48 -28.37 17.81
CA MET A 743 1.51 -26.91 17.92
C MET A 743 0.43 -26.37 18.86
N SER A 744 -0.22 -27.22 19.67
CA SER A 744 -1.26 -26.81 20.62
C SER A 744 -0.77 -25.72 21.57
N TRP A 745 0.49 -25.79 22.01
CA TRP A 745 1.13 -24.77 22.86
C TRP A 745 1.25 -23.38 22.21
N LEU A 746 1.24 -23.29 20.87
CA LEU A 746 1.14 -22.01 20.14
C LEU A 746 -0.31 -21.53 20.01
N ILE A 747 -1.27 -22.44 20.12
CA ILE A 747 -2.70 -22.23 19.91
C ILE A 747 -3.43 -21.98 21.23
N GLU A 748 -2.96 -22.56 22.35
CA GLU A 748 -3.58 -22.47 23.66
C GLU A 748 -3.85 -21.00 24.01
N LYS A 749 -5.14 -20.74 24.23
CA LYS A 749 -5.64 -19.45 24.73
C LYS A 749 -4.99 -19.25 26.09
N GLY A 750 -4.37 -18.08 26.28
CA GLY A 750 -3.48 -17.78 27.40
C GLY A 750 -3.86 -18.46 28.71
N THR A 751 -2.93 -19.27 29.22
CA THR A 751 -2.96 -19.77 30.58
C THR A 751 -2.02 -18.91 31.43
N GLN A 752 -2.69 -18.12 32.27
CA GLN A 752 -2.25 -17.33 33.44
C GLN A 752 -1.52 -16.01 33.18
#